data_AF-A0A1J5CEW6-F1
#
_entry.id   AF-A0A1J5CEW6-F1
#
_cell.length_a   1.000
_cell.length_b   1.000
_cell.length_c   1.000
_cell.angle_alpha   90.00
_cell.angle_beta   90.00
_cell.angle_gamma   90.00
#
_symmetry.space_group_name_H-M   'P 1'
#
loop_
_entity.id
_entity.type
_entity.pdbx_description
1 polymer ?
#
loop_
_entity_poly.entity_id
_entity_poly.type
_entity_poly.pdbx_seq_one_letter_code
_entity_poly.pdbx_strand_id
1 'polypeptide(L)'
;MEKLAEARAVPSLLDLNLWLSYCLASPDEVDRRLALDEIGFQGLTDAFNEDLQRLTTGDPTKACRDFASRLLSGANKSRTDGVVEKIELSPERTRTLLELGEDTLQRIVQLSLRKAPSNEVLQDWRSHLLGEENPEVIRVGLTLLAKFGVASDAGLALPFASHASVPVVKAAIDLIHTQSLDQFKERIAQFLMANDLEIRLHAIRKLRTIDPHESRKFLRSLLAARNPFIRQRALRELMLLPFKESEALYLSYLSVEPLPLLLVLAGSAVTMNPVEDLPQKLYDIFFVARGRKAIIAQLIINQVLGAIQASGILKESVESYISSLKSSLQKRKLWITCQMALKDLEHSEAEVRLVAVGKLRQGLGFPKVVEALERRDSVETDQEVREALANALGREKESFSPAGLRQKVQDGSFYSLDPKVQRKFLATIVDEDSFGEVRTTLSILLVAALDRSVLLQLFDRIYSHGRGMDLKPLNPYLKNPDPAILAGAVRATGKIDLDAISYEIPNLLRHDDFRVKMAALELYLVSDKPSALQYLVGMLKSQQIKVRKNGLSLLAMVDYPSAEQILREYFPAEKDIEAQLQAGFILAANPSLEGIQLLYNACHDSKGVLIPDFQDLWESALEGAVPMLAADIAGLETICRGNQVQEKERAAADKLPSYAFRKVSASTNKDLYAERDQLLGQPSTEIQIPDIKGSIEKAAGFFGRHQMQLGATFLAFVCVGLWMLSSDSFHPSGPGTRGGVTHETHASRMEEGEANKPSMVMGQRGNTSHFISGSSYARNMKAMEGERQSISEEFHRKSQDALNDTLMQMADDPNYKGYAEFYLNENCRRGLEALEKGNMPEAKDSLLKALADPGISEEARMLVSQSLMGVGFEVGDKAAIEKAMDALLATIPDSEMPKGYDRMKIKEAFSGLDRIKEVTPEQFAQVMQKMAQQNPGKIPPGMRQKMIDGFAKMQNRFK
;
A
#
# COMPACT_ATOMS: atom_id res chain seq x y z
N MET A 1 -29.05 31.48 -19.25
CA MET A 1 -28.98 30.77 -17.95
C MET A 1 -29.79 29.47 -17.99
N GLU A 2 -31.01 29.44 -18.53
CA GLU A 2 -31.85 28.21 -18.57
C GLU A 2 -31.46 27.12 -19.61
N LYS A 3 -30.56 27.38 -20.55
CA LYS A 3 -30.15 26.38 -21.57
C LYS A 3 -28.87 25.57 -21.26
N LEU A 4 -28.21 25.82 -20.12
CA LEU A 4 -26.96 25.12 -19.74
C LEU A 4 -27.17 23.94 -18.76
N ALA A 5 -28.40 23.69 -18.30
CA ALA A 5 -28.67 22.82 -17.17
C ALA A 5 -29.77 21.78 -17.43
N GLU A 6 -29.71 21.04 -18.53
CA GLU A 6 -30.20 19.65 -18.46
C GLU A 6 -29.15 18.88 -17.67
N ALA A 7 -29.39 18.71 -16.37
CA ALA A 7 -28.50 17.93 -15.50
C ALA A 7 -28.37 16.52 -16.09
N ARG A 8 -27.21 16.20 -16.67
CA ARG A 8 -26.90 14.84 -17.15
C ARG A 8 -27.15 13.87 -16.00
N ALA A 9 -27.77 12.73 -16.30
CA ALA A 9 -27.96 11.68 -15.32
C ALA A 9 -26.60 11.24 -14.75
N VAL A 10 -26.58 10.91 -13.45
CA VAL A 10 -25.37 10.38 -12.80
C VAL A 10 -24.99 9.07 -13.51
N PRO A 11 -23.72 8.87 -13.91
CA PRO A 11 -23.30 7.63 -14.56
C PRO A 11 -23.58 6.39 -13.71
N SER A 12 -24.06 5.33 -14.36
CA SER A 12 -24.37 4.03 -13.72
C SER A 12 -23.18 3.06 -13.69
N LEU A 13 -22.05 3.44 -14.28
CA LEU A 13 -20.83 2.64 -14.37
C LEU A 13 -19.65 3.43 -13.80
N LEU A 14 -18.67 2.73 -13.23
CA LEU A 14 -17.37 3.32 -12.86
C LEU A 14 -16.48 3.43 -14.12
N ASP A 15 -16.94 4.21 -15.09
CA ASP A 15 -16.21 4.50 -16.32
C ASP A 15 -15.70 5.95 -16.30
N LEU A 16 -14.39 6.11 -16.35
CA LEU A 16 -13.79 7.44 -16.20
C LEU A 16 -14.24 8.42 -17.28
N ASN A 17 -14.43 7.99 -18.52
CA ASN A 17 -14.86 8.90 -19.59
C ASN A 17 -16.30 9.40 -19.36
N LEU A 18 -17.20 8.52 -18.90
CA LEU A 18 -18.55 8.93 -18.53
C LEU A 18 -18.54 9.95 -17.39
N TRP A 19 -17.68 9.74 -16.38
CA TRP A 19 -17.54 10.67 -15.26
C TRP A 19 -16.86 11.99 -15.65
N LEU A 20 -15.90 11.97 -16.57
CA LEU A 20 -15.30 13.18 -17.14
C LEU A 20 -16.36 13.99 -17.89
N SER A 21 -17.13 13.38 -18.80
CA SER A 21 -18.24 14.05 -19.50
C SER A 21 -19.34 14.53 -18.58
N TYR A 22 -19.64 13.81 -17.49
CA TYR A 22 -20.55 14.26 -16.45
C TYR A 22 -20.02 15.52 -15.74
N CYS A 23 -18.75 15.52 -15.34
CA CYS A 23 -18.10 16.66 -14.69
C CYS A 23 -17.95 17.88 -15.60
N LEU A 24 -17.68 17.70 -16.90
CA LEU A 24 -17.67 18.79 -17.89
C LEU A 24 -19.04 19.48 -18.02
N ALA A 25 -20.14 18.79 -17.70
CA ALA A 25 -21.49 19.35 -17.69
C ALA A 25 -21.92 19.88 -16.30
N SER A 26 -21.04 19.81 -15.28
CA SER A 26 -21.37 20.23 -13.92
C SER A 26 -21.56 21.75 -13.84
N PRO A 27 -22.51 22.27 -13.04
CA PRO A 27 -22.61 23.69 -12.76
C PRO A 27 -21.42 24.23 -11.96
N ASP A 28 -20.71 23.36 -11.22
CA ASP A 28 -19.53 23.74 -10.44
C ASP A 28 -18.29 23.88 -11.35
N GLU A 29 -17.60 25.02 -11.25
CA GLU A 29 -16.35 25.28 -11.96
C GLU A 29 -15.26 24.27 -11.60
N VAL A 30 -15.18 23.87 -10.33
CA VAL A 30 -14.12 22.98 -9.84
C VAL A 30 -14.20 21.62 -10.54
N ASP A 31 -15.41 21.05 -10.65
CA ASP A 31 -15.65 19.80 -11.37
C ASP A 31 -15.21 19.89 -12.85
N ARG A 32 -15.60 20.98 -13.53
CA ARG A 32 -15.24 21.20 -14.94
C ARG A 32 -13.73 21.32 -15.13
N ARG A 33 -13.05 22.08 -14.27
CA ARG A 33 -11.59 22.25 -14.34
C ARG A 33 -10.83 20.96 -14.06
N LEU A 34 -11.27 20.17 -13.08
CA LEU A 34 -10.65 18.86 -12.79
C LEU A 34 -10.79 17.91 -13.98
N ALA A 35 -11.95 17.91 -14.64
CA ALA A 35 -12.17 17.11 -15.85
C ALA A 35 -11.29 17.57 -17.02
N LEU A 36 -11.19 18.88 -17.25
CA LEU A 36 -10.28 19.43 -18.28
C LEU A 36 -8.82 19.09 -18.01
N ASP A 37 -8.36 19.18 -16.75
CA ASP A 37 -6.99 18.80 -16.39
C ASP A 37 -6.74 17.30 -16.59
N GLU A 38 -7.72 16.46 -16.28
CA GLU A 38 -7.62 15.01 -16.47
C GLU A 38 -7.59 14.62 -17.95
N ILE A 39 -8.45 15.22 -18.78
CA ILE A 39 -8.44 15.01 -20.24
C ILE A 39 -7.10 15.47 -20.83
N GLY A 40 -6.60 16.62 -20.39
CA GLY A 40 -5.28 17.11 -20.80
C GLY A 40 -4.14 16.17 -20.41
N PHE A 41 -4.26 15.48 -19.28
CA PHE A 41 -3.28 14.50 -18.81
C PHE A 41 -3.36 13.16 -19.57
N GLN A 42 -4.56 12.64 -19.82
CA GLN A 42 -4.76 11.35 -20.48
C GLN A 42 -4.60 11.40 -22.00
N GLY A 43 -4.73 12.59 -22.57
CA GLY A 43 -4.76 12.82 -24.01
C GLY A 43 -6.20 12.97 -24.50
N LEU A 44 -6.40 13.89 -25.45
CA LEU A 44 -7.72 14.16 -26.00
C LEU A 44 -8.17 13.02 -26.92
N THR A 45 -9.36 12.48 -26.65
CA THR A 45 -10.07 11.54 -27.53
C THR A 45 -11.28 12.21 -28.16
N ASP A 46 -11.74 11.69 -29.31
CA ASP A 46 -12.90 12.23 -30.02
C ASP A 46 -14.18 12.29 -29.17
N ALA A 47 -14.30 11.43 -28.15
CA ALA A 47 -15.42 11.37 -27.21
C ALA A 47 -15.70 12.70 -26.47
N PHE A 48 -14.71 13.58 -26.35
CA PHE A 48 -14.85 14.86 -25.62
C PHE A 48 -15.00 16.08 -26.52
N ASN A 49 -14.88 15.93 -27.86
CA ASN A 49 -14.84 17.07 -28.77
C ASN A 49 -16.10 17.95 -28.68
N GLU A 50 -17.29 17.36 -28.65
CA GLU A 50 -18.55 18.10 -28.51
C GLU A 50 -18.64 18.83 -27.17
N ASP A 51 -18.29 18.16 -26.07
CA ASP A 51 -18.30 18.74 -24.74
C ASP A 51 -17.31 19.92 -24.64
N LEU A 52 -16.12 19.81 -25.22
CA LEU A 52 -15.10 20.88 -25.24
C LEU A 52 -15.50 22.06 -26.13
N GLN A 53 -16.11 21.82 -27.29
CA GLN A 53 -16.62 22.88 -28.16
C GLN A 53 -17.74 23.68 -27.48
N ARG A 54 -18.65 22.98 -26.79
CA ARG A 54 -19.70 23.60 -25.97
C ARG A 54 -19.10 24.47 -24.87
N LEU A 55 -18.08 23.98 -24.16
CA LEU A 55 -17.42 24.77 -23.11
C LEU A 55 -16.72 26.00 -23.67
N THR A 56 -16.00 25.86 -24.78
CA THR A 56 -15.27 26.96 -25.42
C THR A 56 -16.19 28.15 -25.76
N THR A 57 -17.42 27.87 -26.19
CA THR A 57 -18.38 28.88 -26.64
C THR A 57 -19.33 29.36 -25.54
N GLY A 58 -19.68 28.48 -24.59
CA GLY A 58 -20.80 28.70 -23.67
C GLY A 58 -20.47 28.62 -22.17
N ASP A 59 -19.26 28.27 -21.76
CA ASP A 59 -18.92 28.19 -20.32
C ASP A 59 -18.93 29.59 -19.68
N PRO A 60 -19.50 29.77 -18.48
CA PRO A 60 -19.47 31.07 -17.79
C PRO A 60 -18.04 31.48 -17.37
N THR A 61 -17.17 30.53 -17.05
CA THR A 61 -15.81 30.77 -16.53
C THR A 61 -14.80 30.88 -17.67
N LYS A 62 -14.09 32.03 -17.75
CA LYS A 62 -13.03 32.26 -18.75
C LYS A 62 -11.92 31.20 -18.71
N ALA A 63 -11.48 30.81 -17.51
CA ALA A 63 -10.43 29.79 -17.34
C ALA A 63 -10.80 28.44 -18.00
N CYS A 64 -12.05 28.00 -17.89
CA CYS A 64 -12.54 26.79 -18.53
C CYS A 64 -12.57 26.92 -20.06
N ARG A 65 -13.04 28.07 -20.59
CA ARG A 65 -13.04 28.35 -22.03
C ARG A 65 -11.63 28.32 -22.62
N ASP A 66 -10.69 28.99 -21.97
CA ASP A 66 -9.31 29.10 -22.42
C ASP A 66 -8.59 27.73 -22.35
N PHE A 67 -8.90 26.90 -21.35
CA PHE A 67 -8.34 25.55 -21.26
C PHE A 67 -8.94 24.60 -22.31
N ALA A 68 -10.26 24.58 -22.47
CA ALA A 68 -10.91 23.78 -23.52
C ALA A 68 -10.39 24.15 -24.93
N SER A 69 -10.22 25.44 -25.22
CA SER A 69 -9.63 25.93 -26.47
C SER A 69 -8.20 25.43 -26.68
N ARG A 70 -7.38 25.41 -25.62
CA ARG A 70 -6.00 24.89 -25.67
C ARG A 70 -5.96 23.39 -25.94
N LEU A 71 -6.85 22.60 -25.35
CA LEU A 71 -6.94 21.16 -25.62
C LEU A 71 -7.32 20.89 -27.09
N LEU A 72 -8.33 21.59 -27.62
CA LEU A 72 -8.78 21.44 -29.00
C LEU A 72 -7.72 21.88 -30.03
N SER A 73 -6.98 22.95 -29.73
CA SER A 73 -5.91 23.44 -30.62
C SER A 73 -4.62 22.59 -30.54
N GLY A 74 -4.33 22.00 -29.38
CA GLY A 74 -3.19 21.10 -29.17
C GLY A 74 -3.33 19.77 -29.91
N ALA A 75 -4.55 19.21 -29.97
CA ALA A 75 -4.81 17.95 -30.68
C ALA A 75 -4.53 18.02 -32.20
N ASN A 76 -4.65 19.21 -32.79
CA ASN A 76 -4.39 19.45 -34.22
C ASN A 76 -2.89 19.61 -34.57
N LYS A 77 -2.00 19.77 -33.57
CA LYS A 77 -0.55 19.96 -33.80
C LYS A 77 0.26 18.67 -33.79
N SER A 78 -0.32 17.56 -33.35
CA SER A 78 0.35 16.27 -33.19
C SER A 78 0.10 15.34 -34.39
N ARG A 79 0.77 15.58 -35.52
CA ARG A 79 1.06 14.56 -36.56
C ARG A 79 1.91 15.16 -37.70
N THR A 80 3.23 15.11 -37.53
CA THR A 80 4.18 15.16 -38.65
C THR A 80 5.25 14.09 -38.45
N ASP A 81 5.11 12.98 -39.18
CA ASP A 81 6.08 11.88 -39.21
C ASP A 81 7.26 12.24 -40.12
N GLY A 82 8.25 12.94 -39.57
CA GLY A 82 9.58 13.02 -40.14
C GLY A 82 10.48 11.89 -39.62
N VAL A 83 11.21 11.23 -40.53
CA VAL A 83 12.34 10.35 -40.19
C VAL A 83 13.49 11.23 -39.73
N VAL A 84 13.91 11.09 -38.47
CA VAL A 84 15.03 11.87 -37.91
C VAL A 84 16.26 10.97 -37.80
N GLU A 85 17.34 11.36 -38.47
CA GLU A 85 18.64 10.69 -38.42
C GLU A 85 19.27 10.74 -37.02
N LYS A 86 20.23 9.84 -36.76
CA LYS A 86 21.01 9.76 -35.52
C LYS A 86 21.79 11.06 -35.31
N ILE A 87 21.44 11.85 -34.29
CA ILE A 87 22.08 13.15 -34.01
C ILE A 87 22.65 13.16 -32.59
N GLU A 88 23.93 13.50 -32.45
CA GLU A 88 24.55 13.85 -31.17
C GLU A 88 24.20 15.30 -30.78
N LEU A 89 23.78 15.51 -29.53
CA LEU A 89 23.33 16.81 -29.02
C LEU A 89 24.48 17.56 -28.34
N SER A 90 25.15 18.45 -29.08
CA SER A 90 26.01 19.48 -28.50
C SER A 90 25.18 20.71 -28.04
N PRO A 91 25.75 21.63 -27.23
CA PRO A 91 25.06 22.87 -26.84
C PRO A 91 24.60 23.71 -28.04
N GLU A 92 25.49 23.92 -29.02
CA GLU A 92 25.20 24.69 -30.24
C GLU A 92 24.08 24.04 -31.05
N ARG A 93 24.15 22.72 -31.24
CA ARG A 93 23.15 21.99 -32.03
C ARG A 93 21.80 21.97 -31.34
N THR A 94 21.78 21.96 -30.01
CA THR A 94 20.56 22.08 -29.21
C THR A 94 19.89 23.44 -29.42
N ARG A 95 20.66 24.54 -29.52
CA ARG A 95 20.12 25.86 -29.89
C ARG A 95 19.55 25.87 -31.30
N THR A 96 20.27 25.32 -32.28
CA THR A 96 19.78 25.23 -33.66
C THR A 96 18.49 24.41 -33.75
N LEU A 97 18.39 23.32 -32.98
CA LEU A 97 17.16 22.52 -32.93
C LEU A 97 16.02 23.22 -32.20
N LEU A 98 16.32 24.05 -31.21
CA LEU A 98 15.31 24.87 -30.52
C LEU A 98 14.71 25.93 -31.46
N GLU A 99 15.49 26.49 -32.37
CA GLU A 99 15.01 27.41 -33.41
C GLU A 99 14.01 26.73 -34.37
N LEU A 100 14.10 25.40 -34.53
CA LEU A 100 13.14 24.59 -35.31
C LEU A 100 11.87 24.22 -34.53
N GLY A 101 11.83 24.50 -33.22
CA GLY A 101 10.67 24.27 -32.34
C GLY A 101 10.95 23.33 -31.17
N GLU A 102 10.30 23.61 -30.03
CA GLU A 102 10.45 22.84 -28.78
C GLU A 102 10.06 21.36 -28.91
N ASP A 103 8.99 21.05 -29.67
CA ASP A 103 8.52 19.68 -29.87
C ASP A 103 9.56 18.83 -30.63
N THR A 104 10.19 19.43 -31.64
CA THR A 104 11.28 18.82 -32.41
C THR A 104 12.46 18.53 -31.50
N LEU A 105 12.84 19.49 -30.66
CA LEU A 105 13.93 19.31 -29.69
C LEU A 105 13.61 18.20 -28.68
N GLN A 106 12.41 18.17 -28.09
CA GLN A 106 12.01 17.14 -27.14
C GLN A 106 12.08 15.73 -27.75
N ARG A 107 11.63 15.57 -28.99
CA ARG A 107 11.72 14.29 -29.71
C ARG A 107 13.16 13.84 -29.90
N ILE A 108 14.04 14.74 -30.35
CA ILE A 108 15.45 14.43 -30.59
C ILE A 108 16.15 14.11 -29.27
N VAL A 109 15.87 14.84 -28.19
CA VAL A 109 16.38 14.54 -26.86
C VAL A 109 16.00 13.12 -26.43
N GLN A 110 14.73 12.72 -26.56
CA GLN A 110 14.31 11.35 -26.20
C GLN A 110 15.04 10.26 -27.00
N LEU A 111 15.30 10.50 -28.29
CA LEU A 111 16.07 9.57 -29.12
C LEU A 111 17.55 9.52 -28.72
N SER A 112 18.15 10.69 -28.48
CA SER A 112 19.56 10.81 -28.08
C SER A 112 19.86 10.13 -26.74
N LEU A 113 18.90 10.12 -25.81
CA LEU A 113 19.06 9.48 -24.50
C LEU A 113 19.20 7.95 -24.60
N ARG A 114 19.00 7.31 -25.76
CA ARG A 114 19.16 5.85 -25.90
C ARG A 114 20.62 5.39 -25.95
N LYS A 115 21.54 6.25 -26.38
CA LYS A 115 22.97 5.94 -26.51
C LYS A 115 23.81 7.03 -25.87
N ALA A 116 24.91 6.65 -25.23
CA ALA A 116 25.82 7.63 -24.65
C ALA A 116 26.44 8.51 -25.76
N PRO A 117 26.44 9.84 -25.60
CA PRO A 117 27.17 10.75 -26.48
C PRO A 117 28.69 10.57 -26.30
N SER A 118 29.47 11.12 -27.23
CA SER A 118 30.93 11.13 -27.13
C SER A 118 31.41 11.89 -25.89
N ASN A 119 32.58 11.51 -25.36
CA ASN A 119 33.18 12.19 -24.20
C ASN A 119 33.48 13.67 -24.50
N GLU A 120 33.79 14.00 -25.76
CA GLU A 120 33.98 15.38 -26.22
C GLU A 120 32.69 16.20 -26.04
N VAL A 121 31.55 15.68 -26.50
CA VAL A 121 30.25 16.34 -26.33
C VAL A 121 29.89 16.53 -24.84
N LEU A 122 30.19 15.54 -23.98
CA LEU A 122 29.97 15.69 -22.53
C LEU A 122 30.88 16.78 -21.93
N GLN A 123 32.13 16.88 -22.40
CA GLN A 123 33.05 17.91 -21.96
C GLN A 123 32.60 19.31 -22.40
N ASP A 124 32.09 19.44 -23.63
CA ASP A 124 31.52 20.68 -24.15
C ASP A 124 30.36 21.14 -23.27
N TRP A 125 29.45 20.22 -22.90
CA TRP A 125 28.37 20.52 -21.97
C TRP A 125 28.88 20.98 -20.61
N ARG A 126 29.91 20.35 -20.02
CA ARG A 126 30.49 20.78 -18.74
C ARG A 126 31.03 22.20 -18.79
N SER A 127 31.69 22.58 -19.88
CA SER A 127 32.25 23.92 -20.05
C SER A 127 31.19 25.00 -20.31
N HIS A 128 30.11 24.63 -21.00
CA HIS A 128 29.12 25.59 -21.49
C HIS A 128 27.96 25.84 -20.52
N LEU A 129 27.62 24.85 -19.69
CA LEU A 129 26.38 24.86 -18.91
C LEU A 129 26.24 26.08 -17.98
N LEU A 130 27.30 26.49 -17.29
CA LEU A 130 27.27 27.61 -16.33
C LEU A 130 27.15 28.98 -17.01
N GLY A 131 27.47 29.09 -18.30
CA GLY A 131 27.35 30.31 -19.09
C GLY A 131 26.10 30.35 -19.98
N GLU A 132 25.26 29.32 -19.94
CA GLU A 132 24.04 29.25 -20.73
C GLU A 132 22.88 29.98 -20.03
N GLU A 133 22.12 30.77 -20.79
CA GLU A 133 20.96 31.50 -20.28
C GLU A 133 19.63 30.88 -20.74
N ASN A 134 19.63 30.12 -21.84
CA ASN A 134 18.41 29.54 -22.39
C ASN A 134 17.94 28.34 -21.55
N PRO A 135 16.73 28.39 -20.94
CA PRO A 135 16.25 27.33 -20.04
C PRO A 135 16.16 25.94 -20.68
N GLU A 136 15.77 25.84 -21.96
CA GLU A 136 15.64 24.55 -22.63
C GLU A 136 17.01 23.94 -22.94
N VAL A 137 17.99 24.77 -23.30
CA VAL A 137 19.38 24.31 -23.51
C VAL A 137 19.99 23.83 -22.20
N ILE A 138 19.82 24.59 -21.11
CA ILE A 138 20.25 24.20 -19.76
C ILE A 138 19.61 22.87 -19.37
N ARG A 139 18.30 22.73 -19.57
CA ARG A 139 17.56 21.50 -19.26
C ARG A 139 18.13 20.29 -20.00
N VAL A 140 18.41 20.40 -21.30
CA VAL A 140 19.00 19.31 -22.09
C VAL A 140 20.39 18.94 -21.56
N GLY A 141 21.26 19.93 -21.32
CA GLY A 141 22.60 19.69 -20.79
C GLY A 141 22.58 18.97 -19.44
N LEU A 142 21.76 19.45 -18.51
CA LEU A 142 21.55 18.79 -17.20
C LEU A 142 21.03 17.37 -17.35
N THR A 143 20.10 17.12 -18.28
CA THR A 143 19.52 15.78 -18.51
C THR A 143 20.57 14.80 -19.07
N LEU A 144 21.42 15.26 -19.99
CA LEU A 144 22.51 14.45 -20.54
C LEU A 144 23.55 14.09 -19.48
N LEU A 145 23.98 15.08 -18.70
CA LEU A 145 24.92 14.85 -17.58
C LEU A 145 24.29 13.98 -16.49
N ALA A 146 22.99 14.08 -16.24
CA ALA A 146 22.33 13.20 -15.27
C ALA A 146 22.43 11.74 -15.69
N LYS A 147 22.25 11.45 -16.98
CA LYS A 147 22.24 10.08 -17.51
C LYS A 147 23.63 9.51 -17.80
N PHE A 148 24.55 10.32 -18.31
CA PHE A 148 25.85 9.88 -18.85
C PHE A 148 27.05 10.57 -18.20
N GLY A 149 26.83 11.49 -17.27
CA GLY A 149 27.88 12.19 -16.55
C GLY A 149 28.53 11.35 -15.45
N VAL A 150 29.37 12.02 -14.68
CA VAL A 150 30.13 11.45 -13.55
C VAL A 150 29.75 12.14 -12.23
N ALA A 151 30.15 11.57 -11.10
CA ALA A 151 29.81 12.09 -9.77
C ALA A 151 30.18 13.57 -9.55
N SER A 152 31.28 14.06 -10.15
CA SER A 152 31.70 15.46 -10.08
C SER A 152 30.73 16.42 -10.78
N ASP A 153 29.93 15.95 -11.72
CA ASP A 153 28.99 16.77 -12.48
C ASP A 153 27.80 17.22 -11.62
N ALA A 154 27.53 16.55 -10.48
CA ALA A 154 26.50 16.97 -9.53
C ALA A 154 26.66 18.43 -9.06
N GLY A 155 27.91 18.89 -8.91
CA GLY A 155 28.22 20.28 -8.53
C GLY A 155 27.73 21.32 -9.54
N LEU A 156 27.64 20.95 -10.83
CA LEU A 156 27.20 21.84 -11.91
C LEU A 156 25.69 22.13 -11.85
N ALA A 157 24.90 21.24 -11.22
CA ALA A 157 23.46 21.45 -11.05
C ALA A 157 23.11 22.44 -9.92
N LEU A 158 24.04 22.73 -9.00
CA LEU A 158 23.76 23.51 -7.80
C LEU A 158 23.24 24.94 -8.08
N PRO A 159 23.81 25.71 -9.04
CA PRO A 159 23.29 27.03 -9.39
C PRO A 159 21.85 27.00 -9.95
N PHE A 160 21.46 25.86 -10.54
CA PHE A 160 20.15 25.68 -11.17
C PHE A 160 19.07 25.15 -10.21
N ALA A 161 19.42 24.84 -8.96
CA ALA A 161 18.50 24.30 -7.97
C ALA A 161 17.35 25.26 -7.58
N SER A 162 17.52 26.56 -7.81
CA SER A 162 16.51 27.61 -7.56
C SER A 162 16.15 28.40 -8.83
N HIS A 163 16.35 27.79 -10.00
CA HIS A 163 16.08 28.42 -11.28
C HIS A 163 14.58 28.72 -11.47
N ALA A 164 14.25 29.79 -12.21
CA ALA A 164 12.85 30.20 -12.43
C ALA A 164 12.04 29.18 -13.26
N SER A 165 12.71 28.45 -14.16
CA SER A 165 12.10 27.40 -14.98
C SER A 165 12.03 26.07 -14.22
N VAL A 166 10.81 25.57 -13.99
CA VAL A 166 10.53 24.28 -13.33
C VAL A 166 11.21 23.09 -14.04
N PRO A 167 11.16 22.95 -15.37
CA PRO A 167 11.91 21.91 -16.08
C PRO A 167 13.41 21.89 -15.80
N VAL A 168 14.05 23.06 -15.65
CA VAL A 168 15.47 23.17 -15.32
C VAL A 168 15.73 22.66 -13.90
N VAL A 169 14.90 23.06 -12.92
CA VAL A 169 15.04 22.58 -11.54
C VAL A 169 14.85 21.07 -11.46
N LYS A 170 13.89 20.49 -12.20
CA LYS A 170 13.70 19.03 -12.27
C LYS A 170 14.94 18.32 -12.83
N ALA A 171 15.53 18.84 -13.91
CA ALA A 171 16.75 18.30 -14.49
C ALA A 171 17.96 18.44 -13.55
N ALA A 172 18.05 19.54 -12.81
CA ALA A 172 19.07 19.74 -11.77
C ALA A 172 18.90 18.72 -10.64
N ILE A 173 17.67 18.50 -10.17
CA ILE A 173 17.34 17.44 -9.20
C ILE A 173 17.77 16.07 -9.73
N ASP A 174 17.48 15.76 -10.99
CA ASP A 174 17.86 14.48 -11.62
C ASP A 174 19.38 14.28 -11.65
N LEU A 175 20.14 15.32 -12.00
CA LEU A 175 21.60 15.28 -12.02
C LEU A 175 22.17 15.07 -10.61
N ILE A 176 21.74 15.86 -9.62
CA ILE A 176 22.22 15.72 -8.25
C ILE A 176 21.86 14.33 -7.70
N HIS A 177 20.61 13.88 -7.88
CA HIS A 177 20.15 12.57 -7.40
C HIS A 177 20.94 11.41 -8.00
N THR A 178 21.18 11.43 -9.31
CA THR A 178 21.82 10.31 -10.02
C THR A 178 23.33 10.26 -9.76
N GLN A 179 23.99 11.43 -9.71
CA GLN A 179 25.45 11.51 -9.64
C GLN A 179 25.99 11.68 -8.21
N SER A 180 25.20 12.21 -7.26
CA SER A 180 25.61 12.35 -5.86
C SER A 180 24.43 12.28 -4.88
N LEU A 181 24.16 11.07 -4.37
CA LEU A 181 23.10 10.84 -3.39
C LEU A 181 23.28 11.64 -2.08
N ASP A 182 24.52 11.89 -1.66
CA ASP A 182 24.80 12.66 -0.44
C ASP A 182 24.42 14.14 -0.61
N GLN A 183 24.85 14.77 -1.70
CA GLN A 183 24.44 16.14 -2.03
C GLN A 183 22.91 16.24 -2.22
N PHE A 184 22.29 15.20 -2.76
CA PHE A 184 20.84 15.13 -2.87
C PHE A 184 20.17 15.11 -1.49
N LYS A 185 20.61 14.23 -0.57
CA LYS A 185 20.06 14.14 0.80
C LYS A 185 20.20 15.44 1.57
N GLU A 186 21.32 16.15 1.42
CA GLU A 186 21.54 17.45 2.06
C GLU A 186 20.53 18.52 1.60
N ARG A 187 20.12 18.45 0.33
CA ARG A 187 19.33 19.51 -0.31
C ARG A 187 17.87 19.17 -0.51
N ILE A 188 17.46 17.91 -0.47
CA ILE A 188 16.11 17.50 -0.85
C ILE A 188 15.01 18.21 -0.05
N ALA A 189 15.27 18.58 1.21
CA ALA A 189 14.36 19.38 2.02
C ALA A 189 13.95 20.70 1.32
N GLN A 190 14.87 21.36 0.61
CA GLN A 190 14.59 22.58 -0.14
C GLN A 190 13.58 22.33 -1.29
N PHE A 191 13.68 21.18 -1.96
CA PHE A 191 12.82 20.82 -3.07
C PHE A 191 11.44 20.34 -2.60
N LEU A 192 11.39 19.65 -1.46
CA LEU A 192 10.15 19.24 -0.79
C LEU A 192 9.33 20.43 -0.27
N MET A 193 9.99 21.58 -0.05
CA MET A 193 9.39 22.85 0.35
C MET A 193 9.22 23.86 -0.79
N ALA A 194 9.50 23.47 -2.04
CA ALA A 194 9.35 24.37 -3.17
C ALA A 194 7.90 24.87 -3.31
N ASN A 195 7.72 26.13 -3.70
CA ASN A 195 6.38 26.70 -3.91
C ASN A 195 5.64 25.94 -5.02
N ASP A 196 6.36 25.60 -6.08
CA ASP A 196 5.83 24.87 -7.23
C ASP A 196 5.55 23.39 -6.89
N LEU A 197 4.35 22.93 -7.24
CA LEU A 197 3.89 21.56 -6.96
C LEU A 197 4.65 20.52 -7.80
N GLU A 198 5.00 20.82 -9.05
CA GLU A 198 5.70 19.88 -9.94
C GLU A 198 7.13 19.63 -9.44
N ILE A 199 7.79 20.63 -8.86
CA ILE A 199 9.08 20.45 -8.18
C ILE A 199 8.93 19.54 -6.95
N ARG A 200 7.92 19.80 -6.10
CA ARG A 200 7.64 18.99 -4.91
C ARG A 200 7.36 17.53 -5.26
N LEU A 201 6.47 17.27 -6.21
CA LEU A 201 6.13 15.90 -6.65
C LEU A 201 7.35 15.19 -7.23
N HIS A 202 8.18 15.90 -8.02
CA HIS A 202 9.42 15.34 -8.54
C HIS A 202 10.41 14.97 -7.42
N ALA A 203 10.57 15.84 -6.42
CA ALA A 203 11.39 15.57 -5.25
C ALA A 203 10.87 14.37 -4.45
N ILE A 204 9.54 14.23 -4.27
CA ILE A 204 8.91 13.08 -3.61
C ILE A 204 9.18 11.78 -4.37
N ARG A 205 9.09 11.80 -5.72
CA ARG A 205 9.43 10.64 -6.58
C ARG A 205 10.89 10.22 -6.40
N LYS A 206 11.81 11.19 -6.31
CA LYS A 206 13.24 10.90 -6.07
C LYS A 206 13.52 10.43 -4.66
N LEU A 207 12.90 11.05 -3.65
CA LEU A 207 12.95 10.57 -2.26
C LEU A 207 12.53 9.11 -2.17
N ARG A 208 11.50 8.70 -2.91
CA ARG A 208 11.00 7.32 -2.89
C ARG A 208 12.07 6.27 -3.19
N THR A 209 13.07 6.60 -4.02
CA THR A 209 14.17 5.67 -4.34
C THR A 209 15.16 5.46 -3.20
N ILE A 210 15.19 6.38 -2.22
CA ILE A 210 16.13 6.38 -1.09
C ILE A 210 15.39 6.05 0.22
N ASP A 211 14.23 6.66 0.42
CA ASP A 211 13.37 6.51 1.59
C ASP A 211 11.88 6.48 1.16
N PRO A 212 11.37 5.29 0.76
CA PRO A 212 9.97 5.12 0.38
C PRO A 212 9.00 5.53 1.49
N HIS A 213 9.37 5.33 2.75
CA HIS A 213 8.49 5.57 3.89
C HIS A 213 8.31 7.07 4.16
N GLU A 214 9.40 7.86 4.16
CA GLU A 214 9.30 9.32 4.28
C GLU A 214 8.60 9.93 3.05
N SER A 215 8.87 9.42 1.85
CA SER A 215 8.17 9.85 0.62
C SER A 215 6.64 9.69 0.75
N ARG A 216 6.16 8.56 1.30
CA ARG A 216 4.73 8.34 1.57
C ARG A 216 4.13 9.37 2.54
N LYS A 217 4.88 9.87 3.53
CA LYS A 217 4.39 10.90 4.45
C LYS A 217 4.15 12.23 3.74
N PHE A 218 5.07 12.66 2.88
CA PHE A 218 4.88 13.84 2.04
C PHE A 218 3.71 13.67 1.08
N LEU A 219 3.60 12.50 0.43
CA LEU A 219 2.50 12.21 -0.48
C LEU A 219 1.14 12.21 0.22
N ARG A 220 1.04 11.60 1.41
CA ARG A 220 -0.15 11.65 2.27
C ARG A 220 -0.57 13.08 2.57
N SER A 221 0.40 13.96 2.84
CA SER A 221 0.12 15.37 3.11
C SER A 221 -0.46 16.10 1.90
N LEU A 222 -0.04 15.75 0.68
CA LEU A 222 -0.61 16.34 -0.54
C LEU A 222 -2.00 15.78 -0.87
N LEU A 223 -2.24 14.49 -0.58
CA LEU A 223 -3.56 13.87 -0.69
C LEU A 223 -4.59 14.47 0.29
N ALA A 224 -4.13 15.05 1.41
CA ALA A 224 -4.97 15.74 2.39
C ALA A 224 -5.08 17.26 2.15
N ALA A 225 -4.51 17.80 1.06
CA ALA A 225 -4.52 19.23 0.79
C ALA A 225 -5.94 19.77 0.56
N ARG A 226 -6.22 21.00 1.01
CA ARG A 226 -7.54 21.65 0.79
C ARG A 226 -7.84 21.85 -0.70
N ASN A 227 -6.82 22.16 -1.48
CA ASN A 227 -6.94 22.39 -2.92
C ASN A 227 -7.11 21.05 -3.68
N PRO A 228 -8.23 20.85 -4.41
CA PRO A 228 -8.50 19.60 -5.10
C PRO A 228 -7.54 19.31 -6.28
N PHE A 229 -6.96 20.33 -6.90
CA PHE A 229 -5.97 20.14 -7.98
C PHE A 229 -4.66 19.55 -7.44
N ILE A 230 -4.26 19.91 -6.22
CA ILE A 230 -3.11 19.29 -5.55
C ILE A 230 -3.41 17.81 -5.27
N ARG A 231 -4.61 17.52 -4.74
CA ARG A 231 -5.04 16.14 -4.47
C ARG A 231 -5.08 15.30 -5.75
N GLN A 232 -5.60 15.84 -6.86
CA GLN A 232 -5.60 15.15 -8.16
C GLN A 232 -4.18 14.78 -8.61
N ARG A 233 -3.23 15.72 -8.52
CA ARG A 233 -1.83 15.47 -8.91
C ARG A 233 -1.13 14.48 -7.99
N ALA A 234 -1.38 14.57 -6.68
CA ALA A 234 -0.88 13.60 -5.70
C ALA A 234 -1.50 12.20 -5.93
N LEU A 235 -2.76 12.12 -6.33
CA LEU A 235 -3.42 10.86 -6.66
C LEU A 235 -2.79 10.18 -7.88
N ARG A 236 -2.40 10.96 -8.90
CA ARG A 236 -1.63 10.45 -10.05
C ARG A 236 -0.27 9.88 -9.61
N GLU A 237 0.41 10.54 -8.68
CA GLU A 237 1.64 9.96 -8.09
C GLU A 237 1.37 8.66 -7.35
N LEU A 238 0.28 8.60 -6.58
CA LEU A 238 -0.11 7.43 -5.81
C LEU A 238 -0.31 6.20 -6.72
N MET A 239 -0.89 6.40 -7.91
CA MET A 239 -1.09 5.35 -8.92
C MET A 239 0.21 4.75 -9.46
N LEU A 240 1.35 5.43 -9.28
CA LEU A 240 2.66 4.93 -9.67
C LEU A 240 3.33 4.11 -8.55
N LEU A 241 2.71 3.96 -7.38
CA LEU A 241 3.23 3.11 -6.30
C LEU A 241 2.66 1.70 -6.39
N PRO A 242 3.42 0.66 -5.99
CA PRO A 242 2.89 -0.68 -5.82
C PRO A 242 1.67 -0.68 -4.90
N PHE A 243 0.56 -1.28 -5.35
CA PHE A 243 -0.72 -1.22 -4.63
C PHE A 243 -0.64 -1.71 -3.19
N LYS A 244 0.12 -2.79 -2.95
CA LYS A 244 0.36 -3.34 -1.60
C LYS A 244 0.93 -2.31 -0.61
N GLU A 245 1.65 -1.31 -1.09
CA GLU A 245 2.24 -0.24 -0.26
C GLU A 245 1.37 1.03 -0.18
N SER A 246 0.37 1.15 -1.06
CA SER A 246 -0.48 2.34 -1.21
C SER A 246 -1.95 2.09 -0.87
N GLU A 247 -2.36 0.84 -0.63
CA GLU A 247 -3.73 0.44 -0.32
C GLU A 247 -4.33 1.27 0.82
N ALA A 248 -3.64 1.37 1.96
CA ALA A 248 -4.10 2.16 3.10
C ALA A 248 -4.29 3.65 2.76
N LEU A 249 -3.43 4.21 1.90
CA LEU A 249 -3.57 5.59 1.42
C LEU A 249 -4.82 5.73 0.53
N TYR A 250 -5.09 4.78 -0.37
CA TYR A 250 -6.32 4.79 -1.18
C TYR A 250 -7.57 4.70 -0.33
N LEU A 251 -7.62 3.79 0.65
CA LEU A 251 -8.78 3.62 1.53
C LEU A 251 -9.01 4.86 2.39
N SER A 252 -7.94 5.42 2.98
CA SER A 252 -8.05 6.68 3.73
C SER A 252 -8.51 7.84 2.83
N TYR A 253 -8.02 7.92 1.59
CA TYR A 253 -8.40 8.94 0.63
C TYR A 253 -9.88 8.82 0.23
N LEU A 254 -10.33 7.63 -0.20
CA LEU A 254 -11.72 7.33 -0.53
C LEU A 254 -12.66 7.62 0.64
N SER A 255 -12.19 7.38 1.88
CA SER A 255 -13.00 7.63 3.06
C SER A 255 -13.30 9.12 3.28
N VAL A 256 -12.38 10.03 2.96
CA VAL A 256 -12.55 11.47 3.26
C VAL A 256 -12.95 12.29 2.03
N GLU A 257 -12.50 11.92 0.83
CA GLU A 257 -12.69 12.73 -0.38
C GLU A 257 -14.18 12.95 -0.69
N PRO A 258 -14.61 14.22 -0.90
CA PRO A 258 -15.98 14.53 -1.28
C PRO A 258 -16.20 14.61 -2.80
N LEU A 259 -15.17 14.90 -3.60
CA LEU A 259 -15.35 15.21 -5.02
C LEU A 259 -15.55 13.96 -5.87
N PRO A 260 -16.63 13.87 -6.68
CA PRO A 260 -16.95 12.70 -7.48
C PRO A 260 -15.82 12.22 -8.38
N LEU A 261 -15.20 13.11 -9.15
CA LEU A 261 -14.16 12.71 -10.11
C LEU A 261 -12.92 12.14 -9.42
N LEU A 262 -12.52 12.72 -8.28
CA LEU A 262 -11.37 12.24 -7.53
C LEU A 262 -11.65 10.89 -6.85
N LEU A 263 -12.88 10.68 -6.38
CA LEU A 263 -13.33 9.37 -5.90
C LEU A 263 -13.30 8.31 -7.01
N VAL A 264 -13.72 8.67 -8.24
CA VAL A 264 -13.70 7.76 -9.39
C VAL A 264 -12.27 7.42 -9.79
N LEU A 265 -11.34 8.39 -9.81
CA LEU A 265 -9.92 8.14 -10.09
C LEU A 265 -9.30 7.19 -9.06
N ALA A 266 -9.51 7.46 -7.77
CA ALA A 266 -9.00 6.61 -6.70
C ALA A 266 -9.65 5.22 -6.74
N GLY A 267 -10.97 5.17 -6.93
CA GLY A 267 -11.74 3.94 -7.06
C GLY A 267 -11.30 3.08 -8.23
N SER A 268 -11.00 3.68 -9.38
CA SER A 268 -10.49 2.98 -10.56
C SER A 268 -9.12 2.35 -10.31
N ALA A 269 -8.23 3.04 -9.59
CA ALA A 269 -6.94 2.48 -9.21
C ALA A 269 -7.10 1.27 -8.26
N VAL A 270 -8.06 1.35 -7.33
CA VAL A 270 -8.41 0.26 -6.41
C VAL A 270 -9.03 -0.93 -7.16
N THR A 271 -9.92 -0.71 -8.12
CA THR A 271 -10.58 -1.79 -8.88
C THR A 271 -9.64 -2.55 -9.82
N MET A 272 -8.56 -1.91 -10.27
CA MET A 272 -7.50 -2.54 -11.05
C MET A 272 -6.61 -3.50 -10.24
N ASN A 273 -6.72 -3.50 -8.90
CA ASN A 273 -5.92 -4.32 -8.01
C ASN A 273 -6.82 -5.20 -7.11
N PRO A 274 -7.46 -6.24 -7.67
CA PRO A 274 -8.40 -7.07 -6.91
C PRO A 274 -7.69 -7.88 -5.82
N VAL A 275 -8.15 -7.74 -4.57
CA VAL A 275 -7.70 -8.51 -3.40
C VAL A 275 -8.93 -9.01 -2.65
N GLU A 276 -8.87 -10.21 -2.08
CA GLU A 276 -10.01 -10.91 -1.46
C GLU A 276 -10.65 -10.13 -0.29
N ASP A 277 -9.88 -9.35 0.48
CA ASP A 277 -10.35 -8.62 1.66
C ASP A 277 -10.77 -7.17 1.36
N LEU A 278 -10.46 -6.67 0.15
CA LEU A 278 -10.72 -5.29 -0.27
C LEU A 278 -12.22 -4.92 -0.29
N PRO A 279 -13.16 -5.79 -0.73
CA PRO A 279 -14.58 -5.51 -0.64
C PRO A 279 -15.03 -5.19 0.80
N GLN A 280 -14.47 -5.87 1.80
CA GLN A 280 -14.77 -5.62 3.21
C GLN A 280 -14.42 -4.21 3.62
N LYS A 281 -13.17 -3.80 3.33
CA LYS A 281 -12.64 -2.48 3.66
C LYS A 281 -13.41 -1.36 2.96
N LEU A 282 -13.81 -1.59 1.70
CA LEU A 282 -14.62 -0.64 0.94
C LEU A 282 -16.06 -0.55 1.45
N TYR A 283 -16.62 -1.64 1.96
CA TYR A 283 -17.96 -1.64 2.53
C TYR A 283 -18.04 -0.78 3.80
N ASP A 284 -17.00 -0.75 4.61
CA ASP A 284 -16.90 0.15 5.78
C ASP A 284 -17.01 1.62 5.33
N ILE A 285 -16.37 1.99 4.22
CA ILE A 285 -16.46 3.33 3.62
C ILE A 285 -17.86 3.59 3.04
N PHE A 286 -18.42 2.62 2.31
CA PHE A 286 -19.75 2.72 1.71
C PHE A 286 -20.85 2.92 2.77
N PHE A 287 -20.75 2.24 3.91
CA PHE A 287 -21.77 2.27 4.96
C PHE A 287 -22.01 3.68 5.53
N VAL A 288 -20.94 4.46 5.70
CA VAL A 288 -21.01 5.86 6.16
C VAL A 288 -21.19 6.86 5.01
N ALA A 289 -20.98 6.46 3.76
CA ALA A 289 -21.16 7.33 2.61
C ALA A 289 -22.65 7.72 2.40
N ARG A 290 -22.87 8.91 1.85
CA ARG A 290 -24.19 9.41 1.44
C ARG A 290 -24.12 10.08 0.07
N GLY A 291 -25.27 10.29 -0.56
CA GLY A 291 -25.39 10.98 -1.85
C GLY A 291 -24.53 10.36 -2.96
N ARG A 292 -23.86 11.21 -3.76
CA ARG A 292 -23.01 10.79 -4.89
C ARG A 292 -21.86 9.87 -4.44
N LYS A 293 -21.30 10.10 -3.25
CA LYS A 293 -20.22 9.28 -2.71
C LYS A 293 -20.67 7.84 -2.46
N ALA A 294 -21.89 7.64 -1.95
CA ALA A 294 -22.45 6.30 -1.75
C ALA A 294 -22.63 5.58 -3.09
N ILE A 295 -23.13 6.29 -4.11
CA ILE A 295 -23.28 5.75 -5.47
C ILE A 295 -21.90 5.30 -6.00
N ILE A 296 -20.89 6.17 -5.96
CA ILE A 296 -19.55 5.86 -6.46
C ILE A 296 -18.92 4.71 -5.66
N ALA A 297 -19.01 4.71 -4.33
CA ALA A 297 -18.51 3.62 -3.50
C ALA A 297 -19.17 2.27 -3.84
N GLN A 298 -20.47 2.26 -4.12
CA GLN A 298 -21.17 1.06 -4.59
C GLN A 298 -20.65 0.60 -5.96
N LEU A 299 -20.40 1.53 -6.89
CA LEU A 299 -19.83 1.22 -8.20
C LEU A 299 -18.41 0.64 -8.09
N ILE A 300 -17.59 1.20 -7.20
CA ILE A 300 -16.25 0.67 -6.87
C ILE A 300 -16.35 -0.76 -6.34
N ILE A 301 -17.21 -1.01 -5.34
CA ILE A 301 -17.41 -2.34 -4.75
C ILE A 301 -17.84 -3.34 -5.84
N ASN A 302 -18.83 -2.98 -6.66
CA ASN A 302 -19.33 -3.85 -7.73
C ASN A 302 -18.23 -4.20 -8.74
N GLN A 303 -17.41 -3.23 -9.11
CA GLN A 303 -16.32 -3.47 -10.07
C GLN A 303 -15.16 -4.26 -9.47
N VAL A 304 -14.82 -4.04 -8.19
CA VAL A 304 -13.84 -4.88 -7.47
C VAL A 304 -14.32 -6.32 -7.44
N LEU A 305 -15.59 -6.58 -7.08
CA LEU A 305 -16.16 -7.93 -7.06
C LEU A 305 -16.12 -8.58 -8.45
N GLY A 306 -16.45 -7.82 -9.50
CA GLY A 306 -16.32 -8.28 -10.88
C GLY A 306 -14.87 -8.63 -11.26
N ALA A 307 -13.90 -7.83 -10.82
CA ALA A 307 -12.47 -8.07 -11.06
C ALA A 307 -11.95 -9.29 -10.29
N ILE A 308 -12.38 -9.48 -9.04
CA ILE A 308 -12.07 -10.66 -8.21
C ILE A 308 -12.66 -11.92 -8.85
N GLN A 309 -13.90 -11.86 -9.34
CA GLN A 309 -14.53 -12.98 -10.03
C GLN A 309 -13.80 -13.32 -11.33
N ALA A 310 -13.47 -12.32 -12.15
CA ALA A 310 -12.77 -12.50 -13.41
C ALA A 310 -11.34 -13.06 -13.24
N SER A 311 -10.70 -12.78 -12.11
CA SER A 311 -9.36 -13.29 -11.77
C SER A 311 -9.38 -14.68 -11.14
N GLY A 312 -10.56 -15.22 -10.78
CA GLY A 312 -10.67 -16.55 -10.17
C GLY A 312 -10.13 -16.62 -8.74
N ILE A 313 -9.97 -15.48 -8.05
CA ILE A 313 -9.47 -15.41 -6.67
C ILE A 313 -10.48 -16.02 -5.68
N LEU A 314 -11.78 -15.80 -5.91
CA LEU A 314 -12.83 -16.34 -5.03
C LEU A 314 -13.07 -17.83 -5.29
N LYS A 315 -13.08 -18.60 -4.20
CA LYS A 315 -13.44 -20.03 -4.18
C LYS A 315 -14.95 -20.27 -4.22
N GLU A 316 -15.73 -19.29 -3.80
CA GLU A 316 -17.21 -19.32 -3.75
C GLU A 316 -17.85 -18.36 -4.76
N SER A 317 -19.17 -18.42 -4.92
CA SER A 317 -19.88 -17.48 -5.80
C SER A 317 -19.87 -16.06 -5.23
N VAL A 318 -19.92 -15.05 -6.11
CA VAL A 318 -19.96 -13.63 -5.71
C VAL A 318 -21.16 -13.33 -4.81
N GLU A 319 -22.32 -13.94 -5.07
CA GLU A 319 -23.53 -13.76 -4.25
C GLU A 319 -23.36 -14.34 -2.83
N SER A 320 -22.76 -15.53 -2.71
CA SER A 320 -22.43 -16.15 -1.42
C SER A 320 -21.45 -15.29 -0.64
N TYR A 321 -20.39 -14.84 -1.30
CA TYR A 321 -19.37 -13.97 -0.72
C TYR A 321 -19.96 -12.65 -0.22
N ILE A 322 -20.80 -11.96 -1.01
CA ILE A 322 -21.43 -10.69 -0.58
C ILE A 322 -22.36 -10.94 0.63
N SER A 323 -23.11 -12.04 0.64
CA SER A 323 -24.00 -12.36 1.75
C SER A 323 -23.21 -12.64 3.03
N SER A 324 -22.15 -13.43 2.92
CA SER A 324 -21.19 -13.71 3.99
C SER A 324 -20.54 -12.43 4.50
N LEU A 325 -20.09 -11.56 3.60
CA LEU A 325 -19.47 -10.27 3.89
C LEU A 325 -20.40 -9.34 4.68
N LYS A 326 -21.64 -9.16 4.21
CA LYS A 326 -22.66 -8.36 4.90
C LYS A 326 -22.93 -8.90 6.29
N SER A 327 -23.06 -10.23 6.42
CA SER A 327 -23.26 -10.88 7.72
C SER A 327 -22.06 -10.67 8.65
N SER A 328 -20.83 -10.83 8.13
CA SER A 328 -19.58 -10.67 8.87
C SER A 328 -19.39 -9.23 9.35
N LEU A 329 -19.64 -8.23 8.50
CA LEU A 329 -19.55 -6.81 8.85
C LEU A 329 -20.61 -6.39 9.86
N GLN A 330 -21.86 -6.84 9.68
CA GLN A 330 -22.92 -6.60 10.66
C GLN A 330 -22.56 -7.23 12.01
N LYS A 331 -22.08 -8.48 12.01
CA LYS A 331 -21.57 -9.13 13.22
C LYS A 331 -20.39 -8.36 13.83
N ARG A 332 -19.40 -7.91 13.06
CA ARG A 332 -18.24 -7.15 13.56
C ARG A 332 -18.66 -5.82 14.18
N LYS A 333 -19.51 -5.05 13.50
CA LYS A 333 -20.03 -3.77 14.03
C LYS A 333 -20.84 -3.98 15.30
N LEU A 334 -21.72 -4.97 15.28
CA LEU A 334 -22.51 -5.36 16.43
C LEU A 334 -21.61 -5.82 17.57
N TRP A 335 -20.55 -6.59 17.28
CA TRP A 335 -19.57 -7.04 18.26
C TRP A 335 -18.80 -5.88 18.90
N ILE A 336 -18.29 -4.93 18.12
CA ILE A 336 -17.63 -3.72 18.65
C ILE A 336 -18.60 -2.94 19.54
N THR A 337 -19.85 -2.77 19.09
CA THR A 337 -20.90 -2.09 19.87
C THR A 337 -21.20 -2.83 21.17
N CYS A 338 -21.25 -4.16 21.12
CA CYS A 338 -21.45 -5.00 22.29
C CYS A 338 -20.25 -4.92 23.23
N GLN A 339 -19.01 -5.00 22.73
CA GLN A 339 -17.80 -4.88 23.52
C GLN A 339 -17.74 -3.58 24.32
N MET A 340 -18.07 -2.46 23.68
CA MET A 340 -18.18 -1.19 24.37
C MET A 340 -19.30 -1.20 25.43
N ALA A 341 -20.46 -1.77 25.09
CA ALA A 341 -21.60 -1.87 26.00
C ALA A 341 -21.39 -2.87 27.15
N LEU A 342 -20.54 -3.89 27.00
CA LEU A 342 -20.24 -4.87 28.04
C LEU A 342 -19.59 -4.20 29.25
N LYS A 343 -18.72 -3.21 29.02
CA LYS A 343 -18.11 -2.42 30.09
C LYS A 343 -19.13 -1.51 30.78
N ASP A 344 -20.05 -0.93 30.01
CA ASP A 344 -21.15 -0.10 30.53
C ASP A 344 -22.17 -0.91 31.35
N LEU A 345 -22.25 -2.23 31.15
CA LEU A 345 -23.16 -3.13 31.89
C LEU A 345 -22.78 -3.26 33.38
N GLU A 346 -21.52 -3.03 33.73
CA GLU A 346 -21.02 -3.07 35.11
C GLU A 346 -20.98 -1.70 35.79
N HIS A 347 -21.46 -0.65 35.12
CA HIS A 347 -21.42 0.71 35.63
C HIS A 347 -22.31 0.89 36.88
N SER A 348 -21.92 1.81 37.78
CA SER A 348 -22.64 2.08 39.03
C SER A 348 -24.04 2.65 38.81
N GLU A 349 -24.22 3.49 37.78
CA GLU A 349 -25.51 4.11 37.42
C GLU A 349 -26.43 3.18 36.63
N ALA A 350 -27.71 3.08 37.04
CA ALA A 350 -28.71 2.21 36.40
C ALA A 350 -29.07 2.64 34.97
N GLU A 351 -29.15 3.94 34.67
CA GLU A 351 -29.44 4.44 33.31
C GLU A 351 -28.38 3.97 32.29
N VAL A 352 -27.10 3.98 32.68
CA VAL A 352 -26.00 3.55 31.82
C VAL A 352 -26.12 2.05 31.53
N ARG A 353 -26.41 1.23 32.54
CA ARG A 353 -26.65 -0.21 32.37
C ARG A 353 -27.87 -0.50 31.49
N LEU A 354 -28.94 0.28 31.63
CA LEU A 354 -30.17 0.12 30.85
C LEU A 354 -29.93 0.40 29.35
N VAL A 355 -29.16 1.45 29.04
CA VAL A 355 -28.68 1.72 27.67
C VAL A 355 -27.77 0.59 27.17
N ALA A 356 -26.92 0.04 28.05
CA ALA A 356 -26.03 -1.07 27.72
C ALA A 356 -26.81 -2.34 27.34
N VAL A 357 -27.79 -2.74 28.16
CA VAL A 357 -28.68 -3.89 27.89
C VAL A 357 -29.42 -3.72 26.56
N GLY A 358 -29.91 -2.50 26.28
CA GLY A 358 -30.55 -2.19 25.00
C GLY A 358 -29.65 -2.41 23.78
N LYS A 359 -28.37 -2.05 23.88
CA LYS A 359 -27.35 -2.30 22.84
C LYS A 359 -26.99 -3.78 22.74
N LEU A 360 -26.78 -4.44 23.88
CA LEU A 360 -26.38 -5.84 23.98
C LEU A 360 -27.48 -6.81 23.52
N ARG A 361 -28.75 -6.43 23.64
CA ARG A 361 -29.89 -7.20 23.12
C ARG A 361 -29.75 -7.53 21.63
N GLN A 362 -29.16 -6.65 20.85
CA GLN A 362 -28.94 -6.90 19.42
C GLN A 362 -27.86 -7.98 19.19
N GLY A 363 -26.98 -8.19 20.18
CA GLY A 363 -25.81 -9.07 20.16
C GLY A 363 -25.99 -10.45 20.79
N LEU A 364 -27.22 -10.93 21.00
CA LEU A 364 -27.48 -12.24 21.63
C LEU A 364 -26.89 -13.44 20.86
N GLY A 365 -26.51 -13.24 19.60
CA GLY A 365 -25.75 -14.25 18.84
C GLY A 365 -24.31 -14.46 19.31
N PHE A 366 -23.79 -13.64 20.22
CA PHE A 366 -22.45 -13.79 20.81
C PHE A 366 -22.53 -14.45 22.19
N PRO A 367 -21.86 -15.60 22.43
CA PRO A 367 -21.91 -16.30 23.72
C PRO A 367 -21.49 -15.39 24.90
N LYS A 368 -20.40 -14.62 24.72
CA LYS A 368 -19.93 -13.65 25.73
C LYS A 368 -20.97 -12.60 26.11
N VAL A 369 -21.85 -12.20 25.18
CA VAL A 369 -22.91 -11.22 25.46
C VAL A 369 -24.02 -11.87 26.28
N VAL A 370 -24.43 -13.08 25.92
CA VAL A 370 -25.45 -13.83 26.67
C VAL A 370 -24.98 -14.11 28.09
N GLU A 371 -23.75 -14.63 28.25
CA GLU A 371 -23.15 -14.88 29.57
C GLU A 371 -23.07 -13.61 30.43
N ALA A 372 -22.71 -12.47 29.84
CA ALA A 372 -22.64 -11.21 30.56
C ALA A 372 -24.03 -10.69 30.98
N LEU A 373 -25.03 -10.82 30.10
CA LEU A 373 -26.42 -10.47 30.42
C LEU A 373 -26.99 -11.39 31.51
N GLU A 374 -26.77 -12.70 31.43
CA GLU A 374 -27.21 -13.67 32.45
C GLU A 374 -26.50 -13.46 33.79
N ARG A 375 -25.19 -13.19 33.77
CA ARG A 375 -24.43 -12.82 34.97
C ARG A 375 -25.03 -11.57 35.60
N ARG A 376 -25.31 -10.53 34.80
CA ARG A 376 -25.90 -9.29 35.32
C ARG A 376 -27.31 -9.52 35.87
N ASP A 377 -28.14 -10.31 35.19
CA ASP A 377 -29.50 -10.66 35.62
C ASP A 377 -29.53 -11.28 37.03
N SER A 378 -28.54 -12.12 37.35
CA SER A 378 -28.43 -12.77 38.66
C SER A 378 -28.13 -11.83 39.85
N VAL A 379 -27.59 -10.63 39.59
CA VAL A 379 -27.16 -9.67 40.61
C VAL A 379 -27.82 -8.29 40.49
N GLU A 380 -28.68 -8.08 39.48
CA GLU A 380 -29.27 -6.76 39.22
C GLU A 380 -30.35 -6.39 40.24
N THR A 381 -30.09 -5.30 40.96
CA THR A 381 -31.00 -4.76 41.97
C THR A 381 -32.06 -3.84 41.37
N ASP A 382 -31.77 -3.19 40.25
CA ASP A 382 -32.68 -2.25 39.59
C ASP A 382 -33.79 -2.97 38.80
N GLN A 383 -35.06 -2.57 39.01
CA GLN A 383 -36.22 -3.26 38.45
C GLN A 383 -36.38 -3.02 36.93
N GLU A 384 -36.04 -1.84 36.41
CA GLU A 384 -36.14 -1.56 34.98
C GLU A 384 -35.08 -2.33 34.18
N VAL A 385 -33.88 -2.45 34.74
CA VAL A 385 -32.79 -3.22 34.12
C VAL A 385 -33.12 -4.72 34.11
N ARG A 386 -33.71 -5.26 35.19
CA ARG A 386 -34.12 -6.67 35.27
C ARG A 386 -35.16 -7.06 34.21
N GLU A 387 -36.12 -6.18 33.94
CA GLU A 387 -37.11 -6.40 32.89
C GLU A 387 -36.53 -6.24 31.49
N ALA A 388 -35.60 -5.30 31.29
CA ALA A 388 -34.86 -5.18 30.04
C ALA A 388 -34.03 -6.44 29.74
N LEU A 389 -33.44 -7.05 30.78
CA LEU A 389 -32.71 -8.32 30.70
C LEU A 389 -33.65 -9.49 30.38
N ALA A 390 -34.79 -9.59 31.05
CA ALA A 390 -35.81 -10.61 30.77
C ALA A 390 -36.36 -10.55 29.34
N ASN A 391 -36.56 -9.33 28.81
CA ASN A 391 -36.97 -9.10 27.42
C ASN A 391 -35.85 -9.44 26.43
N ALA A 392 -34.60 -9.04 26.74
CA ALA A 392 -33.45 -9.39 25.90
C ALA A 392 -33.27 -10.92 25.81
N LEU A 393 -33.47 -11.66 26.90
CA LEU A 393 -33.35 -13.13 26.93
C LEU A 393 -34.60 -13.87 26.38
N GLY A 394 -35.55 -13.15 25.78
CA GLY A 394 -36.68 -13.75 25.06
C GLY A 394 -37.73 -14.44 25.94
N ARG A 395 -37.91 -14.00 27.19
CA ARG A 395 -38.78 -14.65 28.18
C ARG A 395 -40.21 -14.08 28.29
N GLU A 396 -40.79 -13.52 27.21
CA GLU A 396 -42.18 -12.99 27.23
C GLU A 396 -43.13 -13.56 26.15
N LYS A 397 -44.40 -13.69 26.54
CA LYS A 397 -45.59 -14.10 25.76
C LYS A 397 -46.54 -12.90 25.61
N GLU A 398 -46.79 -12.40 24.38
CA GLU A 398 -48.05 -11.78 23.89
C GLU A 398 -47.87 -11.06 22.53
N SER A 399 -48.93 -11.00 21.70
CA SER A 399 -48.91 -10.46 20.34
C SER A 399 -49.49 -9.04 20.22
N PHE A 400 -48.79 -8.14 19.53
CA PHE A 400 -49.14 -6.73 19.28
C PHE A 400 -49.32 -6.46 17.77
N SER A 401 -50.15 -5.48 17.36
CA SER A 401 -50.33 -5.10 15.94
C SER A 401 -50.45 -3.59 15.68
N PRO A 402 -50.11 -3.08 14.47
CA PRO A 402 -50.23 -1.65 14.10
C PRO A 402 -51.66 -1.11 14.12
N ALA A 403 -52.63 -1.91 13.66
CA ALA A 403 -54.05 -1.58 13.73
C ALA A 403 -54.52 -1.41 15.18
N GLY A 404 -54.02 -2.25 16.09
CA GLY A 404 -54.30 -2.15 17.52
C GLY A 404 -53.73 -0.89 18.15
N LEU A 405 -52.53 -0.44 17.73
CA LEU A 405 -51.97 0.85 18.16
C LEU A 405 -52.88 2.01 17.75
N ARG A 406 -53.31 2.05 16.48
CA ARG A 406 -54.17 3.13 15.97
C ARG A 406 -55.48 3.23 16.74
N GLN A 407 -56.16 2.09 16.91
CA GLN A 407 -57.44 2.03 17.62
C GLN A 407 -57.30 2.56 19.04
N LYS A 408 -56.26 2.12 19.77
CA LYS A 408 -56.04 2.51 21.16
C LYS A 408 -55.67 3.98 21.35
N VAL A 409 -55.01 4.59 20.37
CA VAL A 409 -54.73 6.04 20.43
C VAL A 409 -55.99 6.85 20.10
N GLN A 410 -56.82 6.36 19.18
CA GLN A 410 -58.09 7.02 18.82
C GLN A 410 -59.14 6.97 19.94
N ASP A 411 -59.25 5.83 20.63
CA ASP A 411 -60.18 5.68 21.76
C ASP A 411 -59.62 6.22 23.09
N GLY A 412 -58.38 6.73 23.08
CA GLY A 412 -57.69 7.30 24.24
C GLY A 412 -57.17 6.27 25.26
N SER A 413 -57.46 4.98 25.07
CA SER A 413 -57.01 3.93 26.00
C SER A 413 -55.50 3.77 26.03
N PHE A 414 -54.79 4.17 24.97
CA PHE A 414 -53.32 4.11 24.89
C PHE A 414 -52.65 4.83 26.06
N TYR A 415 -53.14 6.03 26.44
CA TYR A 415 -52.53 6.85 27.48
C TYR A 415 -52.68 6.26 28.89
N SER A 416 -53.65 5.36 29.08
CA SER A 416 -53.87 4.65 30.35
C SER A 416 -53.07 3.35 30.47
N LEU A 417 -52.41 2.92 29.38
CA LEU A 417 -51.56 1.74 29.38
C LEU A 417 -50.24 2.02 30.10
N ASP A 418 -49.68 0.98 30.69
CA ASP A 418 -48.31 1.02 31.20
C ASP A 418 -47.33 1.40 30.06
N PRO A 419 -46.34 2.28 30.32
CA PRO A 419 -45.34 2.69 29.32
C PRO A 419 -44.65 1.52 28.59
N LYS A 420 -44.48 0.36 29.23
CA LYS A 420 -43.92 -0.84 28.59
C LYS A 420 -44.86 -1.38 27.51
N VAL A 421 -46.15 -1.42 27.77
CA VAL A 421 -47.17 -1.88 26.82
C VAL A 421 -47.29 -0.86 25.67
N GLN A 422 -47.23 0.44 25.97
CA GLN A 422 -47.17 1.50 24.96
C GLN A 422 -45.98 1.31 24.00
N ARG A 423 -44.79 1.02 24.53
CA ARG A 423 -43.60 0.71 23.71
C ARG A 423 -43.75 -0.54 22.86
N LYS A 424 -44.40 -1.60 23.38
CA LYS A 424 -44.68 -2.82 22.61
C LYS A 424 -45.62 -2.55 21.43
N PHE A 425 -46.60 -1.66 21.58
CA PHE A 425 -47.42 -1.18 20.46
C PHE A 425 -46.61 -0.37 19.43
N LEU A 426 -45.69 0.48 19.87
CA LEU A 426 -44.81 1.21 18.94
C LEU A 426 -43.82 0.28 18.20
N ALA A 427 -43.41 -0.82 18.83
CA ALA A 427 -42.51 -1.81 18.25
C ALA A 427 -43.11 -2.61 17.08
N THR A 428 -44.44 -2.55 16.87
CA THR A 428 -45.09 -3.18 15.72
C THR A 428 -44.81 -2.47 14.41
N ILE A 429 -44.20 -1.28 14.46
CA ILE A 429 -43.79 -0.50 13.29
C ILE A 429 -42.41 -1.00 12.87
N VAL A 430 -42.38 -1.81 11.81
CA VAL A 430 -41.19 -2.54 11.35
C VAL A 430 -40.71 -2.11 9.96
N ASP A 431 -41.56 -1.45 9.18
CA ASP A 431 -41.29 -1.05 7.80
C ASP A 431 -41.97 0.29 7.44
N GLU A 432 -41.72 0.78 6.22
CA GLU A 432 -42.30 2.03 5.73
C GLU A 432 -43.82 1.95 5.56
N ASP A 433 -44.38 0.78 5.27
CA ASP A 433 -45.80 0.57 5.03
C ASP A 433 -46.59 0.65 6.34
N SER A 434 -46.14 -0.08 7.37
CA SER A 434 -46.70 -0.02 8.73
C SER A 434 -46.54 1.38 9.35
N PHE A 435 -45.41 2.06 9.10
CA PHE A 435 -45.22 3.46 9.51
C PHE A 435 -46.20 4.39 8.78
N GLY A 436 -46.34 4.22 7.47
CA GLY A 436 -47.29 4.98 6.65
C GLY A 436 -48.73 4.80 7.12
N GLU A 437 -49.08 3.58 7.53
CA GLU A 437 -50.35 3.24 8.15
C GLU A 437 -50.58 4.16 9.36
N VAL A 438 -49.70 4.12 10.37
CA VAL A 438 -49.93 4.81 11.66
C VAL A 438 -49.40 6.25 11.71
N ARG A 439 -48.95 6.84 10.60
CA ARG A 439 -48.30 8.16 10.57
C ARG A 439 -49.07 9.27 11.29
N THR A 440 -50.38 9.35 11.06
CA THR A 440 -51.24 10.35 11.75
C THR A 440 -51.30 10.11 13.25
N THR A 441 -51.35 8.84 13.66
CA THR A 441 -51.26 8.42 15.07
C THR A 441 -49.94 8.85 15.70
N LEU A 442 -48.81 8.68 15.01
CA LEU A 442 -47.50 9.11 15.52
C LEU A 442 -47.42 10.63 15.68
N SER A 443 -48.01 11.40 14.77
CA SER A 443 -48.08 12.85 14.88
C SER A 443 -48.89 13.30 16.10
N ILE A 444 -49.99 12.61 16.42
CA ILE A 444 -50.78 12.85 17.63
C ILE A 444 -49.93 12.53 18.88
N LEU A 445 -49.27 11.38 18.89
CA LEU A 445 -48.41 10.94 19.99
C LEU A 445 -47.25 11.91 20.26
N LEU A 446 -46.67 12.53 19.22
CA LEU A 446 -45.61 13.54 19.36
C LEU A 446 -46.08 14.86 19.98
N VAL A 447 -47.39 15.12 20.07
CA VAL A 447 -47.92 16.32 20.75
C VAL A 447 -48.49 15.95 22.13
N ALA A 448 -48.66 14.65 22.40
CA ALA A 448 -49.14 14.17 23.68
C ALA A 448 -48.05 14.20 24.75
N ALA A 449 -48.47 14.34 26.01
CA ALA A 449 -47.60 14.15 27.17
C ALA A 449 -47.34 12.65 27.37
N LEU A 450 -46.26 12.15 26.78
CA LEU A 450 -45.84 10.75 26.90
C LEU A 450 -44.72 10.59 27.93
N ASP A 451 -44.64 9.40 28.51
CA ASP A 451 -43.49 9.00 29.31
C ASP A 451 -42.20 9.05 28.47
N ARG A 452 -41.08 9.40 29.12
CA ARG A 452 -39.76 9.52 28.49
C ARG A 452 -39.42 8.28 27.64
N SER A 453 -39.64 7.08 28.17
CA SER A 453 -39.27 5.83 27.50
C SER A 453 -40.07 5.59 26.21
N VAL A 454 -41.33 6.01 26.20
CA VAL A 454 -42.27 5.85 25.08
C VAL A 454 -41.94 6.86 23.98
N LEU A 455 -41.63 8.09 24.37
CA LEU A 455 -41.19 9.14 23.45
C LEU A 455 -39.88 8.78 22.74
N LEU A 456 -38.91 8.17 23.46
CA LEU A 456 -37.67 7.69 22.84
C LEU A 456 -37.92 6.56 21.82
N GLN A 457 -38.81 5.62 22.14
CA GLN A 457 -39.20 4.56 21.21
C GLN A 457 -39.88 5.16 19.96
N LEU A 458 -40.68 6.20 20.14
CA LEU A 458 -41.34 6.92 19.05
C LEU A 458 -40.32 7.59 18.11
N PHE A 459 -39.31 8.28 18.66
CA PHE A 459 -38.22 8.84 17.85
C PHE A 459 -37.44 7.78 17.08
N ASP A 460 -37.18 6.63 17.68
CA ASP A 460 -36.49 5.51 17.02
C ASP A 460 -37.29 4.98 15.81
N ARG A 461 -38.62 4.90 15.91
CA ARG A 461 -39.49 4.54 14.78
C ARG A 461 -39.46 5.61 13.67
N ILE A 462 -39.49 6.89 14.04
CA ILE A 462 -39.43 8.01 13.09
C ILE A 462 -38.06 8.09 12.42
N TYR A 463 -36.97 7.87 13.17
CA TYR A 463 -35.63 7.76 12.62
C TYR A 463 -35.53 6.64 11.58
N SER A 464 -36.16 5.49 11.85
CA SER A 464 -36.08 4.31 10.99
C SER A 464 -36.91 4.44 9.71
N HIS A 465 -38.09 5.07 9.76
CA HIS A 465 -39.08 5.02 8.67
C HIS A 465 -39.71 6.38 8.28
N GLY A 466 -39.36 7.46 8.98
CA GLY A 466 -39.89 8.80 8.75
C GLY A 466 -39.39 9.46 7.45
N ARG A 467 -40.14 10.45 6.97
CA ARG A 467 -39.85 11.24 5.75
C ARG A 467 -39.91 12.74 6.02
N GLY A 468 -39.56 13.57 5.02
CA GLY A 468 -39.51 15.04 5.12
C GLY A 468 -40.72 15.72 5.77
N MET A 469 -41.93 15.17 5.56
CA MET A 469 -43.16 15.72 6.14
C MET A 469 -43.28 15.51 7.66
N ASP A 470 -42.58 14.51 8.20
CA ASP A 470 -42.61 14.13 9.61
C ASP A 470 -41.67 15.02 10.47
N LEU A 471 -41.02 16.03 9.85
CA LEU A 471 -40.06 16.93 10.50
C LEU A 471 -40.72 17.92 11.47
N LYS A 472 -41.84 18.55 11.08
CA LYS A 472 -42.46 19.62 11.87
C LYS A 472 -42.82 19.21 13.30
N PRO A 473 -43.39 18.02 13.55
CA PRO A 473 -43.68 17.55 14.91
C PRO A 473 -42.44 17.35 15.80
N LEU A 474 -41.23 17.20 15.24
CA LEU A 474 -40.00 16.98 16.00
C LEU A 474 -39.36 18.27 16.54
N ASN A 475 -39.63 19.42 15.91
CA ASN A 475 -38.99 20.70 16.23
C ASN A 475 -39.06 21.11 17.72
N PRO A 476 -40.18 20.90 18.46
CA PRO A 476 -40.23 21.23 19.89
C PRO A 476 -39.19 20.48 20.74
N TYR A 477 -38.81 19.28 20.31
CA TYR A 477 -37.92 18.39 21.06
C TYR A 477 -36.43 18.70 20.87
N LEU A 478 -36.06 19.51 19.87
CA LEU A 478 -34.70 19.99 19.65
C LEU A 478 -34.21 20.98 20.73
N LYS A 479 -35.12 21.41 21.63
CA LYS A 479 -34.80 22.27 22.78
C LYS A 479 -35.22 21.62 24.11
N ASN A 480 -35.44 20.30 24.12
CA ASN A 480 -35.86 19.60 25.32
C ASN A 480 -34.72 19.56 26.36
N PRO A 481 -35.00 19.80 27.66
CA PRO A 481 -33.97 19.77 28.71
C PRO A 481 -33.43 18.36 28.99
N ASP A 482 -34.16 17.28 28.66
CA ASP A 482 -33.68 15.91 28.80
C ASP A 482 -32.72 15.55 27.65
N PRO A 483 -31.44 15.25 27.95
CA PRO A 483 -30.46 14.95 26.91
C PRO A 483 -30.79 13.71 26.05
N ALA A 484 -31.49 12.72 26.60
CA ALA A 484 -31.87 11.54 25.84
C ALA A 484 -32.95 11.88 24.81
N ILE A 485 -33.96 12.67 25.21
CA ILE A 485 -35.03 13.14 24.32
C ILE A 485 -34.43 14.04 23.24
N LEU A 486 -33.56 14.98 23.63
CA LEU A 486 -32.84 15.85 22.70
C LEU A 486 -32.03 15.03 21.68
N ALA A 487 -31.23 14.06 22.12
CA ALA A 487 -30.42 13.22 21.23
C ALA A 487 -31.28 12.39 20.26
N GLY A 488 -32.41 11.83 20.73
CA GLY A 488 -33.36 11.10 19.89
C GLY A 488 -34.00 11.98 18.82
N ALA A 489 -34.44 13.18 19.20
CA ALA A 489 -34.99 14.17 18.28
C ALA A 489 -33.95 14.63 17.26
N VAL A 490 -32.72 14.95 17.69
CA VAL A 490 -31.61 15.34 16.82
C VAL A 490 -31.35 14.28 15.75
N ARG A 491 -31.26 13.00 16.12
CA ARG A 491 -31.07 11.90 15.15
C ARG A 491 -32.22 11.81 14.15
N ALA A 492 -33.45 11.80 14.64
CA ALA A 492 -34.64 11.69 13.79
C ALA A 492 -34.72 12.87 12.81
N THR A 493 -34.53 14.10 13.29
CA THR A 493 -34.50 15.32 12.47
C THR A 493 -33.38 15.24 11.44
N GLY A 494 -32.12 15.02 11.84
CA GLY A 494 -30.99 15.04 10.91
C GLY A 494 -30.97 13.89 9.90
N LYS A 495 -31.67 12.77 10.21
CA LYS A 495 -31.91 11.69 9.26
C LYS A 495 -32.92 12.07 8.19
N ILE A 496 -33.96 12.81 8.57
CA ILE A 496 -35.02 13.28 7.67
C ILE A 496 -34.54 14.46 6.83
N ASP A 497 -33.94 15.45 7.47
CA ASP A 497 -33.45 16.69 6.87
C ASP A 497 -32.21 17.16 7.64
N LEU A 498 -31.04 16.90 7.06
CA LEU A 498 -29.75 17.28 7.63
C LEU A 498 -29.56 18.80 7.64
N ASP A 499 -30.10 19.51 6.64
CA ASP A 499 -29.94 20.97 6.51
C ASP A 499 -30.67 21.69 7.65
N ALA A 500 -31.82 21.13 8.09
CA ALA A 500 -32.60 21.65 9.20
C ALA A 500 -31.84 21.70 10.54
N ILE A 501 -30.83 20.86 10.74
CA ILE A 501 -30.05 20.77 11.98
C ILE A 501 -28.58 21.15 11.82
N SER A 502 -28.09 21.33 10.60
CA SER A 502 -26.69 21.60 10.26
C SER A 502 -26.08 22.75 11.07
N TYR A 503 -26.82 23.84 11.25
CA TYR A 503 -26.36 25.02 11.99
C TYR A 503 -26.25 24.81 13.51
N GLU A 504 -26.99 23.83 14.06
CA GLU A 504 -26.98 23.52 15.50
C GLU A 504 -25.96 22.45 15.87
N ILE A 505 -25.44 21.68 14.90
CA ILE A 505 -24.43 20.63 15.13
C ILE A 505 -23.25 21.13 15.99
N PRO A 506 -22.63 22.32 15.74
CA PRO A 506 -21.53 22.80 16.58
C PRO A 506 -21.92 23.06 18.05
N ASN A 507 -23.15 23.49 18.30
CA ASN A 507 -23.67 23.70 19.65
C ASN A 507 -23.93 22.34 20.34
N LEU A 508 -24.52 21.39 19.62
CA LEU A 508 -24.81 20.06 20.14
C LEU A 508 -23.52 19.27 20.45
N LEU A 509 -22.44 19.47 19.69
CA LEU A 509 -21.11 18.90 19.98
C LEU A 509 -20.46 19.47 21.26
N ARG A 510 -20.89 20.65 21.73
CA ARG A 510 -20.41 21.25 22.98
C ARG A 510 -21.24 20.84 24.20
N HIS A 511 -22.37 20.17 23.99
CA HIS A 511 -23.28 19.74 25.06
C HIS A 511 -22.58 18.79 26.05
N ASP A 512 -22.83 18.90 27.36
CA ASP A 512 -22.09 18.09 28.35
C ASP A 512 -22.42 16.58 28.28
N ASP A 513 -23.67 16.24 27.95
CA ASP A 513 -24.12 14.86 27.82
C ASP A 513 -23.56 14.16 26.57
N PHE A 514 -22.98 12.98 26.80
CA PHE A 514 -22.34 12.16 25.76
C PHE A 514 -23.31 11.67 24.68
N ARG A 515 -24.59 11.43 25.01
CA ARG A 515 -25.62 10.96 24.07
C ARG A 515 -25.93 12.01 23.02
N VAL A 516 -25.98 13.28 23.43
CA VAL A 516 -26.20 14.43 22.53
C VAL A 516 -24.98 14.62 21.63
N LYS A 517 -23.76 14.53 22.18
CA LYS A 517 -22.53 14.59 21.38
C LYS A 517 -22.47 13.47 20.34
N MET A 518 -22.82 12.25 20.71
CA MET A 518 -22.91 11.12 19.79
C MET A 518 -23.86 11.41 18.62
N ALA A 519 -25.09 11.82 18.93
CA ALA A 519 -26.09 12.16 17.91
C ALA A 519 -25.60 13.29 16.98
N ALA A 520 -24.98 14.33 17.55
CA ALA A 520 -24.44 15.44 16.78
C ALA A 520 -23.27 15.02 15.89
N LEU A 521 -22.37 14.18 16.40
CA LEU A 521 -21.22 13.68 15.64
C LEU A 521 -21.65 12.74 14.51
N GLU A 522 -22.63 11.88 14.72
CA GLU A 522 -23.23 11.03 13.68
C GLU A 522 -23.68 11.86 12.49
N LEU A 523 -24.35 12.98 12.74
CA LEU A 523 -24.80 13.92 11.71
C LEU A 523 -23.63 14.69 11.11
N TYR A 524 -22.65 15.09 11.94
CA TYR A 524 -21.50 15.85 11.48
C TYR A 524 -20.61 15.05 10.53
N LEU A 525 -20.42 13.75 10.80
CA LEU A 525 -19.71 12.83 9.91
C LEU A 525 -20.36 12.71 8.54
N VAL A 526 -21.67 12.94 8.46
CA VAL A 526 -22.42 12.95 7.20
C VAL A 526 -22.33 14.29 6.49
N SER A 527 -22.45 15.41 7.23
CA SER A 527 -22.44 16.75 6.64
C SER A 527 -21.04 17.23 6.26
N ASP A 528 -20.07 17.09 7.16
CA ASP A 528 -18.68 17.55 6.99
C ASP A 528 -17.73 16.63 7.76
N LYS A 529 -17.48 15.47 7.16
CA LYS A 529 -16.57 14.46 7.70
C LYS A 529 -15.17 15.00 8.04
N PRO A 530 -14.47 15.78 7.18
CA PRO A 530 -13.17 16.34 7.52
C PRO A 530 -13.18 17.11 8.84
N SER A 531 -14.15 18.00 9.04
CA SER A 531 -14.24 18.79 10.27
C SER A 531 -14.68 17.95 11.48
N ALA A 532 -15.54 16.96 11.28
CA ALA A 532 -15.89 15.98 12.32
C ALA A 532 -14.68 15.17 12.81
N LEU A 533 -13.81 14.74 11.89
CA LEU A 533 -12.55 14.08 12.23
C LEU A 533 -11.60 15.01 12.98
N GLN A 534 -11.50 16.29 12.58
CA GLN A 534 -10.70 17.26 13.32
C GLN A 534 -11.23 17.51 14.73
N TYR A 535 -12.55 17.55 14.91
CA TYR A 535 -13.17 17.63 16.23
C TYR A 535 -12.77 16.44 17.11
N LEU A 536 -12.83 15.21 16.58
CA LEU A 536 -12.38 14.00 17.28
C LEU A 536 -10.90 14.05 17.65
N VAL A 537 -10.03 14.47 16.72
CA VAL A 537 -8.60 14.67 16.99
C VAL A 537 -8.41 15.70 18.11
N GLY A 538 -9.21 16.77 18.14
CA GLY A 538 -9.21 17.76 19.22
C GLY A 538 -9.58 17.16 20.57
N MET A 539 -10.61 16.29 20.61
CA MET A 539 -10.98 15.57 21.83
C MET A 539 -9.86 14.65 22.34
N LEU A 540 -9.23 13.91 21.43
CA LEU A 540 -8.13 13.00 21.75
C LEU A 540 -6.84 13.72 22.17
N LYS A 541 -6.65 14.98 21.76
CA LYS A 541 -5.55 15.84 22.22
C LYS A 541 -5.84 16.59 23.53
N SER A 542 -7.03 16.42 24.11
CA SER A 542 -7.42 17.10 25.35
C SER A 542 -6.58 16.67 26.54
N GLN A 543 -6.26 17.61 27.43
CA GLN A 543 -5.58 17.32 28.70
C GLN A 543 -6.45 16.46 29.63
N GLN A 544 -7.77 16.54 29.49
CA GLN A 544 -8.72 15.81 30.34
C GLN A 544 -8.93 14.37 29.85
N ILE A 545 -8.59 13.39 30.69
CA ILE A 545 -8.72 11.96 30.36
C ILE A 545 -10.16 11.56 29.98
N LYS A 546 -11.17 12.14 30.67
CA LYS A 546 -12.59 11.89 30.38
C LYS A 546 -12.95 12.30 28.95
N VAL A 547 -12.40 13.42 28.45
CA VAL A 547 -12.63 13.89 27.09
C VAL A 547 -11.95 12.98 26.07
N ARG A 548 -10.74 12.49 26.36
CA ARG A 548 -10.02 11.53 25.49
C ARG A 548 -10.75 10.19 25.40
N LYS A 549 -11.17 9.60 26.53
CA LYS A 549 -11.98 8.36 26.56
C LYS A 549 -13.29 8.51 25.81
N ASN A 550 -13.97 9.65 25.94
CA ASN A 550 -15.15 9.96 25.13
C ASN A 550 -14.82 10.02 23.62
N GLY A 551 -13.70 10.64 23.25
CA GLY A 551 -13.23 10.69 21.87
C GLY A 551 -12.98 9.29 21.30
N LEU A 552 -12.35 8.40 22.08
CA LEU A 552 -12.14 6.99 21.69
C LEU A 552 -13.46 6.23 21.50
N SER A 553 -14.42 6.43 22.40
CA SER A 553 -15.75 5.83 22.25
C SER A 553 -16.48 6.33 21.00
N LEU A 554 -16.24 7.58 20.59
CA LEU A 554 -16.82 8.14 19.39
C LEU A 554 -16.12 7.68 18.10
N LEU A 555 -14.88 7.18 18.15
CA LEU A 555 -14.19 6.65 16.98
C LEU A 555 -14.91 5.43 16.37
N ALA A 556 -15.67 4.67 17.16
CA ALA A 556 -16.47 3.55 16.66
C ALA A 556 -17.58 3.98 15.67
N MET A 557 -17.91 5.28 15.63
CA MET A 557 -18.89 5.84 14.69
C MET A 557 -18.26 6.20 13.34
N VAL A 558 -16.94 6.20 13.27
CA VAL A 558 -16.16 6.52 12.08
C VAL A 558 -15.81 5.21 11.36
N ASP A 559 -15.78 5.22 10.02
CA ASP A 559 -15.16 4.14 9.27
C ASP A 559 -13.72 3.92 9.70
N TYR A 560 -13.32 2.66 9.66
CA TYR A 560 -12.02 2.28 10.18
C TYR A 560 -10.83 2.97 9.48
N PRO A 561 -10.78 3.15 8.15
CA PRO A 561 -9.65 3.84 7.52
C PRO A 561 -9.39 5.25 8.08
N SER A 562 -10.45 5.99 8.39
CA SER A 562 -10.34 7.30 9.04
C SER A 562 -9.94 7.19 10.51
N ALA A 563 -10.53 6.24 11.24
CA ALA A 563 -10.20 6.00 12.65
C ALA A 563 -8.75 5.53 12.84
N GLU A 564 -8.27 4.62 11.99
CA GLU A 564 -6.91 4.09 11.98
C GLU A 564 -5.89 5.21 11.81
N GLN A 565 -6.14 6.18 10.93
CA GLN A 565 -5.28 7.36 10.78
C GLN A 565 -5.11 8.12 12.09
N ILE A 566 -6.21 8.35 12.81
CA ILE A 566 -6.21 9.08 14.08
C ILE A 566 -5.49 8.25 15.15
N LEU A 567 -5.78 6.94 15.21
CA LEU A 567 -5.21 6.02 16.19
C LEU A 567 -3.70 5.84 16.00
N ARG A 568 -3.18 5.89 14.77
CA ARG A 568 -1.73 5.83 14.50
C ARG A 568 -0.94 6.96 15.17
N GLU A 569 -1.54 8.14 15.29
CA GLU A 569 -0.92 9.26 15.99
C GLU A 569 -1.19 9.22 17.49
N TYR A 570 -2.40 8.82 17.89
CA TYR A 570 -2.85 8.85 19.27
C TYR A 570 -2.24 7.73 20.12
N PHE A 571 -2.27 6.49 19.65
CA PHE A 571 -1.92 5.30 20.43
C PHE A 571 -0.47 5.32 20.96
N PRO A 572 0.55 5.72 20.18
CA PRO A 572 1.93 5.83 20.68
C PRO A 572 2.16 7.04 21.61
N ALA A 573 1.28 8.05 21.56
CA ALA A 573 1.43 9.30 22.29
C ALA A 573 0.65 9.33 23.62
N GLU A 574 -0.34 8.44 23.78
CA GLU A 574 -1.14 8.33 24.99
C GLU A 574 -0.30 7.77 26.15
N LYS A 575 -0.49 8.35 27.34
CA LYS A 575 0.24 7.99 28.57
C LYS A 575 -0.64 7.22 29.54
N ASP A 576 -1.95 7.41 29.47
CA ASP A 576 -2.91 6.67 30.28
C ASP A 576 -3.10 5.26 29.70
N ILE A 577 -2.73 4.24 30.47
CA ILE A 577 -2.76 2.83 30.03
C ILE A 577 -4.18 2.41 29.62
N GLU A 578 -5.22 2.83 30.35
CA GLU A 578 -6.60 2.45 30.02
C GLU A 578 -7.07 3.03 28.68
N ALA A 579 -6.80 4.32 28.43
CA ALA A 579 -7.12 4.94 27.15
C ALA A 579 -6.25 4.40 26.00
N GLN A 580 -4.98 4.08 26.29
CA GLN A 580 -4.09 3.43 25.33
C GLN A 580 -4.60 2.04 24.95
N LEU A 581 -4.98 1.20 25.92
CA LEU A 581 -5.58 -0.11 25.69
C LEU A 581 -6.87 0.00 24.89
N GLN A 582 -7.76 0.95 25.22
CA GLN A 582 -9.00 1.18 24.47
C GLN A 582 -8.71 1.52 22.99
N ALA A 583 -7.73 2.39 22.72
CA ALA A 583 -7.27 2.68 21.36
C ALA A 583 -6.69 1.43 20.67
N GLY A 584 -5.92 0.64 21.40
CA GLY A 584 -5.35 -0.61 20.93
C GLY A 584 -6.41 -1.63 20.51
N PHE A 585 -7.46 -1.81 21.32
CA PHE A 585 -8.54 -2.74 20.98
C PHE A 585 -9.34 -2.31 19.75
N ILE A 586 -9.46 -1.01 19.48
CA ILE A 586 -10.05 -0.52 18.23
C ILE A 586 -9.18 -0.93 17.02
N LEU A 587 -7.86 -0.86 17.14
CA LEU A 587 -6.93 -1.33 16.10
C LEU A 587 -7.01 -2.86 15.93
N ALA A 588 -7.05 -3.60 17.03
CA ALA A 588 -7.11 -5.07 17.03
C ALA A 588 -8.40 -5.60 16.38
N ALA A 589 -9.54 -4.94 16.61
CA ALA A 589 -10.83 -5.31 16.04
C ALA A 589 -10.91 -5.13 14.51
N ASN A 590 -9.96 -4.42 13.90
CA ASN A 590 -9.94 -4.10 12.49
C ASN A 590 -8.50 -4.24 11.94
N PRO A 591 -7.95 -5.45 11.88
CA PRO A 591 -6.54 -5.67 11.64
C PRO A 591 -6.12 -5.17 10.24
N SER A 592 -5.13 -4.29 10.22
CA SER A 592 -4.34 -3.89 9.04
C SER A 592 -2.88 -4.23 9.30
N LEU A 593 -2.06 -4.42 8.25
CA LEU A 593 -0.64 -4.72 8.44
C LEU A 593 0.06 -3.63 9.25
N GLU A 594 -0.25 -2.37 9.00
CA GLU A 594 0.32 -1.25 9.74
C GLU A 594 -0.27 -1.09 11.14
N GLY A 595 -1.56 -1.38 11.33
CA GLY A 595 -2.20 -1.38 12.64
C GLY A 595 -1.61 -2.45 13.55
N ILE A 596 -1.41 -3.66 13.02
CA ILE A 596 -0.72 -4.75 13.72
C ILE A 596 0.75 -4.40 13.97
N GLN A 597 1.46 -3.78 13.01
CA GLN A 597 2.82 -3.29 13.25
C GLN A 597 2.86 -2.29 14.41
N LEU A 598 1.89 -1.37 14.46
CA LEU A 598 1.80 -0.37 15.52
C LEU A 598 1.54 -1.03 16.88
N LEU A 599 0.60 -1.98 16.94
CA LEU A 599 0.31 -2.76 18.13
C LEU A 599 1.53 -3.55 18.58
N TYR A 600 2.22 -4.24 17.66
CA TYR A 600 3.44 -4.99 17.95
C TYR A 600 4.49 -4.09 18.60
N ASN A 601 4.72 -2.91 18.02
CA ASN A 601 5.69 -1.92 18.50
C ASN A 601 5.38 -1.40 19.92
N ALA A 602 4.12 -1.41 20.34
CA ALA A 602 3.72 -0.96 21.69
C ALA A 602 3.58 -2.10 22.69
N CYS A 603 3.13 -3.27 22.24
CA CYS A 603 2.93 -4.44 23.10
C CYS A 603 4.25 -5.15 23.39
N HIS A 604 5.31 -4.93 22.61
CA HIS A 604 6.60 -5.59 22.79
C HIS A 604 7.70 -4.61 23.21
N ASP A 605 8.61 -5.10 24.04
CA ASP A 605 9.78 -4.36 24.48
C ASP A 605 10.85 -4.23 23.38
N SER A 606 11.99 -3.63 23.74
CA SER A 606 13.11 -3.43 22.81
C SER A 606 13.71 -4.74 22.28
N LYS A 607 13.53 -5.86 22.99
CA LYS A 607 14.01 -7.20 22.64
C LYS A 607 12.93 -8.04 21.93
N GLY A 608 11.74 -7.48 21.71
CA GLY A 608 10.62 -8.18 21.09
C GLY A 608 9.90 -9.13 22.06
N VAL A 609 10.00 -8.90 23.37
CA VAL A 609 9.26 -9.65 24.41
C VAL A 609 7.95 -8.93 24.71
N LEU A 610 6.84 -9.69 24.76
CA LEU A 610 5.51 -9.17 25.06
C LEU A 610 5.47 -8.59 26.49
N ILE A 611 4.94 -7.39 26.61
CA ILE A 611 4.74 -6.68 27.87
C ILE A 611 3.45 -7.22 28.52
N PRO A 612 3.47 -7.65 29.78
CA PRO A 612 2.32 -8.31 30.43
C PRO A 612 1.01 -7.51 30.37
N ASP A 613 1.07 -6.21 30.58
CA ASP A 613 -0.12 -5.32 30.57
C ASP A 613 -0.83 -5.26 29.21
N PHE A 614 -0.16 -5.69 28.14
CA PHE A 614 -0.67 -5.70 26.77
C PHE A 614 -0.96 -7.11 26.24
N GLN A 615 -0.88 -8.14 27.11
CA GLN A 615 -1.08 -9.52 26.69
C GLN A 615 -2.45 -9.74 26.06
N ASP A 616 -3.53 -9.38 26.76
CA ASP A 616 -4.90 -9.53 26.27
C ASP A 616 -5.14 -8.77 24.95
N LEU A 617 -4.50 -7.60 24.81
CA LEU A 617 -4.58 -6.80 23.59
C LEU A 617 -3.90 -7.51 22.41
N TRP A 618 -2.70 -8.04 22.63
CA TRP A 618 -1.95 -8.73 21.58
C TRP A 618 -2.64 -10.03 21.16
N GLU A 619 -3.14 -10.81 22.11
CA GLU A 619 -3.92 -12.02 21.83
C GLU A 619 -5.17 -11.69 21.00
N SER A 620 -5.92 -10.65 21.39
CA SER A 620 -7.08 -10.18 20.62
C SER A 620 -6.71 -9.70 19.21
N ALA A 621 -5.54 -9.04 19.06
CA ALA A 621 -5.04 -8.62 17.76
C ALA A 621 -4.68 -9.79 16.85
N LEU A 622 -4.06 -10.85 17.40
CA LEU A 622 -3.74 -12.07 16.67
C LEU A 622 -5.00 -12.83 16.23
N GLU A 623 -5.99 -12.96 17.12
CA GLU A 623 -7.27 -13.61 16.80
C GLU A 623 -7.97 -12.96 15.60
N GLY A 624 -7.93 -11.62 15.53
CA GLY A 624 -8.48 -10.88 14.40
C GLY A 624 -7.60 -10.94 13.14
N ALA A 625 -6.28 -10.79 13.30
CA ALA A 625 -5.36 -10.58 12.20
C ALA A 625 -5.00 -11.84 11.43
N VAL A 626 -4.79 -12.97 12.11
CA VAL A 626 -4.30 -14.19 11.46
C VAL A 626 -5.22 -14.66 10.33
N PRO A 627 -6.55 -14.73 10.50
CA PRO A 627 -7.43 -15.15 9.41
C PRO A 627 -7.40 -14.23 8.18
N MET A 628 -6.95 -12.97 8.33
CA MET A 628 -7.05 -11.93 7.30
C MET A 628 -5.71 -11.54 6.65
N LEU A 629 -4.60 -11.60 7.40
CA LEU A 629 -3.34 -10.95 7.02
C LEU A 629 -2.15 -11.91 6.86
N ALA A 630 -2.22 -13.13 7.41
CA ALA A 630 -1.09 -14.06 7.42
C ALA A 630 -1.55 -15.53 7.40
N ALA A 631 -0.63 -16.46 7.12
CA ALA A 631 -0.94 -17.89 7.19
C ALA A 631 -0.98 -18.41 8.64
N ASP A 632 -0.15 -17.86 9.52
CA ASP A 632 -0.04 -18.22 10.93
C ASP A 632 0.51 -17.06 11.78
N ILE A 633 0.49 -17.25 13.10
CA ILE A 633 1.00 -16.28 14.09
C ILE A 633 2.50 -16.02 13.86
N ALA A 634 3.28 -17.08 13.62
CA ALA A 634 4.73 -16.98 13.47
C ALA A 634 5.15 -16.14 12.26
N GLY A 635 4.44 -16.28 11.13
CA GLY A 635 4.65 -15.47 9.95
C GLY A 635 4.34 -13.99 10.21
N LEU A 636 3.25 -13.69 10.90
CA LEU A 636 2.86 -12.31 11.23
C LEU A 636 3.88 -11.64 12.16
N GLU A 637 4.31 -12.33 13.21
CA GLU A 637 5.33 -11.82 14.13
C GLU A 637 6.68 -11.61 13.45
N THR A 638 7.05 -12.47 12.50
CA THR A 638 8.29 -12.32 11.71
C THR A 638 8.27 -11.06 10.85
N ILE A 639 7.14 -10.76 10.20
CA ILE A 639 6.93 -9.51 9.44
C ILE A 639 7.09 -8.32 10.38
N CYS A 640 6.42 -8.34 11.53
CA CYS A 640 6.44 -7.23 12.47
C CYS A 640 7.84 -6.97 13.04
N ARG A 641 8.56 -8.04 13.39
CA ARG A 641 9.93 -7.96 13.89
C ARG A 641 10.89 -7.43 12.84
N GLY A 642 10.79 -7.88 11.58
CA GLY A 642 11.62 -7.41 10.48
C GLY A 642 11.49 -5.91 10.24
N ASN A 643 10.25 -5.40 10.22
CA ASN A 643 9.98 -3.97 10.09
C ASN A 643 10.51 -3.17 11.29
N GLN A 644 10.32 -3.67 12.51
CA GLN A 644 10.81 -3.00 13.72
C GLN A 644 12.35 -2.91 13.75
N VAL A 645 13.06 -3.95 13.30
CA VAL A 645 14.52 -3.92 13.18
C VAL A 645 14.95 -2.88 12.15
N GLN A 646 14.33 -2.82 10.97
CA GLN A 646 14.61 -1.77 9.99
C GLN A 646 14.34 -0.36 10.53
N GLU A 647 13.24 -0.15 11.25
CA GLU A 647 12.94 1.15 11.87
C GLU A 647 13.97 1.52 12.96
N LYS A 648 14.39 0.56 13.78
CA LYS A 648 15.40 0.76 14.83
C LYS A 648 16.78 1.02 14.25
N GLU A 649 17.20 0.29 13.22
CA GLU A 649 18.45 0.55 12.50
C GLU A 649 18.47 1.96 11.88
N ARG A 650 17.35 2.41 11.31
CA ARG A 650 17.17 3.79 10.82
C ARG A 650 17.18 4.84 11.92
N ALA A 651 16.66 4.52 13.11
CA ALA A 651 16.63 5.44 14.25
C ALA A 651 17.97 5.49 15.01
N ALA A 652 18.71 4.39 15.03
CA ALA A 652 20.01 4.26 15.69
C ALA A 652 21.16 4.83 14.86
N ALA A 653 21.01 4.92 13.53
CA ALA A 653 22.01 5.43 12.59
C ALA A 653 22.09 6.98 12.50
N ASP A 654 21.94 7.69 13.61
CA ASP A 654 22.12 9.15 13.77
C ASP A 654 20.89 10.05 13.46
N LYS A 655 20.88 11.27 14.05
CA LYS A 655 19.78 12.27 14.07
C LYS A 655 18.85 12.20 12.84
N LEU A 656 17.53 12.05 13.05
CA LEU A 656 16.45 12.18 12.04
C LEU A 656 16.92 12.98 10.81
N PRO A 657 16.93 12.42 9.59
CA PRO A 657 17.53 13.08 8.44
C PRO A 657 16.95 14.48 8.23
N SER A 658 17.72 15.41 7.67
CA SER A 658 17.27 16.79 7.41
C SER A 658 15.95 16.86 6.62
N TYR A 659 15.71 15.85 5.79
CA TYR A 659 14.51 15.70 4.97
C TYR A 659 13.34 14.97 5.63
N ALA A 660 13.49 14.52 6.88
CA ALA A 660 12.40 13.86 7.60
C ALA A 660 11.19 14.79 7.67
N PHE A 661 10.00 14.26 7.35
CA PHE A 661 8.76 15.03 7.24
C PHE A 661 8.52 15.92 8.47
N ARG A 662 8.73 15.36 9.67
CA ARG A 662 8.58 16.10 10.95
C ARG A 662 9.52 17.29 11.09
N LYS A 663 10.77 17.21 10.60
CA LYS A 663 11.72 18.33 10.65
C LYS A 663 11.34 19.41 9.64
N VAL A 664 10.99 18.97 8.42
CA VAL A 664 10.57 19.88 7.35
C VAL A 664 9.29 20.62 7.74
N SER A 665 8.31 19.93 8.31
CA SER A 665 7.04 20.53 8.76
C SER A 665 7.16 21.38 10.02
N ALA A 666 7.99 21.00 11.00
CA ALA A 666 8.22 21.82 12.18
C ALA A 666 8.92 23.16 11.83
N SER A 667 9.81 23.15 10.83
CA SER A 667 10.53 24.36 10.42
C SER A 667 9.64 25.41 9.74
N THR A 668 8.43 25.04 9.30
CA THR A 668 7.59 25.90 8.47
C THR A 668 6.61 26.78 9.25
N ASN A 669 6.39 26.56 10.56
CA ASN A 669 5.48 27.31 11.46
C ASN A 669 4.06 27.59 10.90
N LYS A 670 3.71 26.95 9.78
CA LYS A 670 2.53 27.10 8.95
C LYS A 670 2.20 25.70 8.48
N ASP A 671 0.93 25.32 8.47
CA ASP A 671 0.50 24.10 7.79
C ASP A 671 1.02 24.16 6.36
N LEU A 672 1.96 23.27 6.03
CA LEU A 672 2.72 23.27 4.77
C LEU A 672 1.83 23.49 3.54
N TYR A 673 0.55 23.08 3.60
CA TYR A 673 -0.38 23.08 2.48
C TYR A 673 -1.83 23.54 2.82
N ALA A 674 -2.08 24.18 3.98
CA ALA A 674 -3.43 24.67 4.34
C ALA A 674 -3.66 26.17 4.07
N GLU A 675 -2.58 26.99 3.96
CA GLU A 675 -2.69 28.46 3.89
C GLU A 675 -1.97 29.14 2.71
N ARG A 676 -1.05 28.47 2.00
CA ARG A 676 -0.18 29.17 1.03
C ARG A 676 -0.76 29.37 -0.37
N ASP A 677 -1.83 28.68 -0.73
CA ASP A 677 -2.22 28.62 -2.14
C ASP A 677 -3.57 29.31 -2.37
N GLN A 678 -3.50 30.58 -2.81
CA GLN A 678 -4.63 31.29 -3.41
C GLN A 678 -5.14 30.50 -4.63
N LEU A 679 -6.46 30.48 -4.80
CA LEU A 679 -7.13 29.90 -5.96
C LEU A 679 -6.48 30.43 -7.26
N LEU A 680 -5.93 29.52 -8.08
CA LEU A 680 -5.40 29.83 -9.41
C LEU A 680 -6.48 30.54 -10.24
N GLY A 681 -6.36 31.87 -10.35
CA GLY A 681 -7.32 32.73 -11.05
C GLY A 681 -7.11 34.25 -10.91
N GLN A 682 -6.23 34.76 -10.05
CA GLN A 682 -5.88 36.20 -10.08
C GLN A 682 -4.69 36.45 -11.03
N PRO A 683 -4.73 37.52 -11.86
CA PRO A 683 -3.60 37.90 -12.67
C PRO A 683 -2.43 38.25 -11.75
N SER A 684 -1.25 37.72 -12.07
CA SER A 684 0.02 38.13 -11.47
C SER A 684 0.11 39.64 -11.45
N THR A 685 0.15 40.23 -10.25
CA THR A 685 0.54 41.62 -10.06
C THR A 685 1.92 41.82 -10.70
N GLU A 686 2.03 42.92 -11.46
CA GLU A 686 3.23 43.32 -12.18
C GLU A 686 4.50 43.09 -11.34
N ILE A 687 5.42 42.33 -11.93
CA ILE A 687 6.77 42.11 -11.41
C ILE A 687 7.47 43.47 -11.42
N GLN A 688 7.66 44.06 -10.23
CA GLN A 688 8.67 45.10 -10.06
C GLN A 688 10.04 44.42 -10.14
N ILE A 689 10.80 44.75 -11.18
CA ILE A 689 12.19 44.34 -11.36
C ILE A 689 13.02 44.94 -10.20
N PRO A 690 13.67 44.14 -9.33
CA PRO A 690 14.53 44.68 -8.29
C PRO A 690 15.82 45.23 -8.91
N ASP A 691 16.25 46.41 -8.46
CA ASP A 691 17.50 47.04 -8.90
C ASP A 691 18.72 46.20 -8.46
N ILE A 692 19.32 45.52 -9.43
CA ILE A 692 20.47 44.62 -9.30
C ILE A 692 21.73 45.39 -8.87
N LYS A 693 21.84 46.70 -9.15
CA LYS A 693 23.04 47.49 -8.83
C LYS A 693 23.19 47.76 -7.32
N GLY A 694 22.10 48.06 -6.62
CA GLY A 694 22.15 48.32 -5.17
C GLY A 694 22.51 47.10 -4.32
N SER A 695 22.31 45.89 -4.85
CA SER A 695 22.62 44.63 -4.15
C SER A 695 24.09 44.23 -4.30
N ILE A 696 24.75 44.61 -5.40
CA ILE A 696 26.17 44.34 -5.66
C ILE A 696 27.07 45.28 -4.82
N GLU A 697 26.68 46.54 -4.62
CA GLU A 697 27.44 47.47 -3.77
C GLU A 697 27.45 47.09 -2.28
N LYS A 698 26.38 46.44 -1.79
CA LYS A 698 26.34 45.92 -0.42
C LYS A 698 27.20 44.68 -0.21
N ALA A 699 27.41 43.86 -1.25
CA ALA A 699 28.28 42.68 -1.20
C ALA A 699 29.77 43.07 -1.20
N ALA A 700 30.15 44.12 -1.92
CA ALA A 700 31.53 44.63 -1.96
C ALA A 700 32.00 45.18 -0.59
N GLY A 701 31.11 45.81 0.18
CA GLY A 701 31.41 46.33 1.53
C GLY A 701 31.55 45.28 2.63
N PHE A 702 31.23 44.02 2.36
CA PHE A 702 31.41 42.90 3.29
C PHE A 702 32.82 42.28 3.17
N PHE A 703 33.35 42.17 1.95
CA PHE A 703 34.69 41.60 1.70
C PHE A 703 35.84 42.47 2.22
N GLY A 704 35.68 43.79 2.25
CA GLY A 704 36.70 44.69 2.81
C GLY A 704 36.89 44.59 4.33
N ARG A 705 35.91 44.03 5.07
CA ARG A 705 35.94 43.98 6.54
C ARG A 705 36.61 42.73 7.14
N HIS A 706 36.84 41.68 6.35
CA HIS A 706 37.30 40.38 6.87
C HIS A 706 38.60 39.84 6.23
N GLN A 707 39.33 40.69 5.52
CA GLN A 707 40.54 40.30 4.77
C GLN A 707 41.71 39.85 5.67
N MET A 708 41.82 40.36 6.91
CA MET A 708 42.89 39.93 7.83
C MET A 708 42.64 38.57 8.51
N GLN A 709 41.39 38.16 8.71
CA GLN A 709 41.08 36.90 9.38
C GLN A 709 41.22 35.69 8.44
N LEU A 710 40.97 35.87 7.14
CA LEU A 710 41.15 34.82 6.12
C LEU A 710 42.62 34.60 5.73
N GLY A 711 43.48 35.61 5.88
CA GLY A 711 44.91 35.48 5.60
C GLY A 711 45.67 34.60 6.61
N ALA A 712 45.26 34.62 7.88
CA ALA A 712 45.91 33.83 8.94
C ALA A 712 45.61 32.33 8.82
N THR A 713 44.39 31.96 8.41
CA THR A 713 43.98 30.55 8.24
C THR A 713 44.63 29.92 7.01
N PHE A 714 44.87 30.69 5.95
CA PHE A 714 45.54 30.19 4.75
C PHE A 714 47.03 29.87 5.00
N LEU A 715 47.73 30.68 5.79
CA LEU A 715 49.14 30.44 6.12
C LEU A 715 49.35 29.16 6.96
N ALA A 716 48.41 28.85 7.86
CA ALA A 716 48.45 27.63 8.68
C ALA A 716 48.29 26.35 7.85
N PHE A 717 47.43 26.36 6.83
CA PHE A 717 47.23 25.20 5.93
C PHE A 717 48.42 24.95 5.00
N VAL A 718 49.10 26.00 4.55
CA VAL A 718 50.30 25.89 3.69
C VAL A 718 51.48 25.30 4.46
N CYS A 719 51.62 25.62 5.76
CA CYS A 719 52.71 25.07 6.59
C CYS A 719 52.55 23.58 6.90
N VAL A 720 51.31 23.08 7.02
CA VAL A 720 51.03 21.64 7.25
C VAL A 720 51.19 20.83 5.96
N GLY A 721 50.84 21.39 4.80
CA GLY A 721 51.03 20.74 3.50
C GLY A 721 52.50 20.55 3.09
N LEU A 722 53.39 21.46 3.48
CA LEU A 722 54.81 21.39 3.14
C LEU A 722 55.61 20.41 4.00
N TRP A 723 55.11 20.01 5.18
CA TRP A 723 55.78 19.02 6.03
C TRP A 723 55.55 17.57 5.57
N MET A 724 54.42 17.27 4.93
CA MET A 724 54.12 15.92 4.43
C MET A 724 54.77 15.56 3.08
N LEU A 725 55.38 16.52 2.39
CA LEU A 725 55.98 16.32 1.05
C LEU A 725 57.51 16.09 1.06
N SER A 726 58.13 15.84 2.22
CA SER A 726 59.60 15.74 2.34
C SER A 726 60.18 14.39 2.79
N SER A 727 59.44 13.29 2.63
CA SER A 727 60.00 11.94 2.82
C SER A 727 59.56 10.97 1.72
N ASP A 728 60.26 11.09 0.59
CA ASP A 728 60.65 10.02 -0.33
C ASP A 728 61.21 8.80 0.44
N SER A 729 61.27 7.54 0.00
CA SER A 729 61.13 6.85 -1.29
C SER A 729 61.34 5.34 -1.01
N PHE A 730 60.81 4.44 -1.87
CA PHE A 730 61.53 3.29 -2.47
C PHE A 730 60.55 2.33 -3.20
N HIS A 731 60.69 2.29 -4.52
CA HIS A 731 60.31 1.22 -5.47
C HIS A 731 61.56 0.35 -5.77
N PRO A 732 61.57 -0.69 -6.66
CA PRO A 732 60.50 -1.51 -7.27
C PRO A 732 60.84 -3.05 -7.34
N SER A 733 59.88 -3.89 -7.76
CA SER A 733 60.05 -4.90 -8.85
C SER A 733 58.72 -5.65 -9.14
N GLY A 734 58.30 -5.68 -10.41
CA GLY A 734 57.09 -6.40 -10.89
C GLY A 734 57.40 -7.81 -11.41
N PRO A 735 56.67 -8.36 -12.40
CA PRO A 735 55.23 -8.30 -12.68
C PRO A 735 54.60 -9.70 -12.59
N GLY A 736 53.31 -9.79 -12.24
CA GLY A 736 52.57 -11.06 -12.18
C GLY A 736 51.13 -10.87 -12.60
N THR A 737 50.86 -11.15 -13.88
CA THR A 737 49.53 -11.30 -14.47
C THR A 737 48.74 -12.38 -13.73
N ARG A 738 47.65 -11.98 -13.06
CA ARG A 738 46.54 -12.88 -12.69
C ARG A 738 45.24 -12.20 -13.07
N GLY A 739 44.56 -12.82 -14.03
CA GLY A 739 43.20 -12.46 -14.43
C GLY A 739 42.25 -12.67 -13.25
N GLY A 740 41.62 -11.58 -12.81
CA GLY A 740 40.44 -11.61 -11.98
C GLY A 740 39.22 -11.71 -12.89
N VAL A 741 38.50 -12.82 -12.79
CA VAL A 741 37.18 -13.00 -13.39
C VAL A 741 36.23 -12.00 -12.75
N THR A 742 35.93 -10.93 -13.48
CA THR A 742 34.81 -10.04 -13.18
C THR A 742 33.52 -10.70 -13.66
N HIS A 743 32.59 -10.93 -12.74
CA HIS A 743 31.21 -11.27 -13.09
C HIS A 743 30.58 -10.08 -13.82
N GLU A 744 30.71 -10.06 -15.14
CA GLU A 744 29.92 -9.20 -16.02
C GLU A 744 28.48 -9.73 -16.06
N THR A 745 27.55 -8.95 -15.52
CA THR A 745 26.12 -9.13 -15.70
C THR A 745 25.74 -8.89 -17.17
N HIS A 746 25.81 -9.93 -17.98
CA HIS A 746 25.29 -9.94 -19.35
C HIS A 746 23.76 -9.91 -19.35
N ALA A 747 23.17 -8.73 -19.45
CA ALA A 747 21.75 -8.52 -19.77
C ALA A 747 21.60 -7.49 -20.92
N SER A 748 22.50 -7.54 -21.90
CA SER A 748 22.52 -6.56 -22.99
C SER A 748 22.97 -7.20 -24.31
N ARG A 749 22.20 -8.17 -24.82
CA ARG A 749 22.27 -8.57 -26.23
C ARG A 749 21.03 -9.39 -26.65
N MET A 750 19.92 -8.70 -26.89
CA MET A 750 18.79 -9.18 -27.71
C MET A 750 18.09 -7.99 -28.37
N GLU A 751 18.70 -7.41 -29.40
CA GLU A 751 18.00 -6.46 -30.28
C GLU A 751 18.42 -6.62 -31.76
N GLU A 752 18.70 -7.85 -32.20
CA GLU A 752 18.86 -8.12 -33.65
C GLU A 752 17.94 -9.28 -34.04
N GLY A 753 16.82 -8.91 -34.65
CA GLY A 753 15.74 -9.79 -35.10
C GLY A 753 14.50 -8.97 -35.45
N GLU A 754 14.39 -8.52 -36.70
CA GLU A 754 13.20 -7.85 -37.24
C GLU A 754 12.04 -8.84 -37.35
N ALA A 755 11.15 -8.86 -36.34
CA ALA A 755 9.70 -9.06 -36.41
C ALA A 755 9.17 -9.41 -35.01
N ASN A 756 8.16 -8.66 -34.54
CA ASN A 756 7.50 -8.76 -33.22
C ASN A 756 8.39 -8.48 -31.98
N LYS A 757 8.28 -7.26 -31.45
CA LYS A 757 8.85 -6.84 -30.16
C LYS A 757 7.84 -7.07 -29.01
N PRO A 758 8.29 -7.46 -27.80
CA PRO A 758 7.44 -7.90 -26.69
C PRO A 758 6.76 -6.77 -25.92
N SER A 759 5.54 -7.02 -25.43
CA SER A 759 4.68 -6.05 -24.73
C SER A 759 4.86 -5.98 -23.20
N MET A 760 6.05 -6.30 -22.68
CA MET A 760 6.28 -6.35 -21.23
C MET A 760 6.94 -5.06 -20.69
N VAL A 761 6.17 -3.98 -20.53
CA VAL A 761 6.30 -2.93 -19.48
C VAL A 761 5.10 -2.00 -19.65
N MET A 762 4.19 -1.94 -18.67
CA MET A 762 3.22 -0.84 -18.57
C MET A 762 4.02 0.43 -18.24
N GLY A 763 4.35 1.21 -19.28
CA GLY A 763 5.28 2.33 -19.17
C GLY A 763 6.06 2.69 -20.44
N GLN A 764 5.90 1.96 -21.56
CA GLN A 764 6.38 2.47 -22.84
C GLN A 764 5.38 3.48 -23.44
N ARG A 765 5.82 4.73 -23.52
CA ARG A 765 5.23 5.79 -24.36
C ARG A 765 5.27 5.32 -25.82
N GLY A 766 4.20 4.72 -26.30
CA GLY A 766 4.12 4.23 -27.68
C GLY A 766 2.74 3.78 -28.16
N ASN A 767 1.84 3.38 -27.27
CA ASN A 767 0.42 3.16 -27.61
C ASN A 767 -0.48 3.57 -26.44
N THR A 768 -0.66 4.88 -26.29
CA THR A 768 -1.79 5.51 -25.57
C THR A 768 -3.02 5.38 -26.46
N SER A 769 -4.20 4.93 -26.05
CA SER A 769 -5.11 5.71 -25.20
C SER A 769 -6.48 5.01 -25.04
N HIS A 770 -6.52 3.80 -24.48
CA HIS A 770 -7.80 3.21 -24.06
C HIS A 770 -7.71 2.73 -22.62
N PHE A 771 -8.56 3.28 -21.75
CA PHE A 771 -8.92 2.63 -20.49
C PHE A 771 -9.53 1.29 -20.85
N ILE A 772 -8.80 0.23 -20.52
CA ILE A 772 -9.18 -1.13 -20.85
C ILE A 772 -10.29 -1.52 -19.87
N SER A 773 -11.51 -1.73 -20.37
CA SER A 773 -12.62 -2.26 -19.57
C SER A 773 -12.22 -3.61 -18.94
N GLY A 774 -12.80 -3.96 -17.78
CA GLY A 774 -12.40 -5.18 -17.03
C GLY A 774 -12.40 -6.47 -17.86
N SER A 775 -13.27 -6.58 -18.86
CA SER A 775 -13.31 -7.73 -19.79
C SER A 775 -12.22 -7.70 -20.86
N SER A 776 -11.79 -6.51 -21.30
CA SER A 776 -10.67 -6.32 -22.21
C SER A 776 -9.33 -6.47 -21.47
N TYR A 777 -9.27 -6.13 -20.18
CA TYR A 777 -8.11 -6.30 -19.32
C TYR A 777 -7.89 -7.78 -19.02
N ALA A 778 -8.95 -8.53 -18.66
CA ALA A 778 -8.86 -9.97 -18.49
C ALA A 778 -8.40 -10.69 -19.78
N ARG A 779 -8.84 -10.21 -20.95
CA ARG A 779 -8.42 -10.77 -22.25
C ARG A 779 -6.95 -10.44 -22.57
N ASN A 780 -6.52 -9.22 -22.29
CA ASN A 780 -5.12 -8.80 -22.44
C ASN A 780 -4.21 -9.47 -21.41
N MET A 781 -4.63 -9.65 -20.17
CA MET A 781 -3.88 -10.39 -19.14
C MET A 781 -3.75 -11.86 -19.52
N LYS A 782 -4.81 -12.48 -20.07
CA LYS A 782 -4.74 -13.85 -20.58
C LYS A 782 -3.82 -13.98 -21.80
N ALA A 783 -3.78 -12.98 -22.67
CA ALA A 783 -2.84 -12.91 -23.79
C ALA A 783 -1.39 -12.66 -23.32
N MET A 784 -1.20 -11.78 -22.32
CA MET A 784 0.09 -11.50 -21.68
C MET A 784 0.60 -12.67 -20.85
N GLU A 785 -0.28 -13.48 -20.28
CA GLU A 785 0.08 -14.72 -19.59
C GLU A 785 0.52 -15.79 -20.59
N GLY A 786 -0.16 -15.89 -21.74
CA GLY A 786 0.33 -16.69 -22.87
C GLY A 786 1.68 -16.20 -23.41
N GLU A 787 1.88 -14.88 -23.52
CA GLU A 787 3.14 -14.28 -23.97
C GLU A 787 4.25 -14.44 -22.91
N ARG A 788 3.92 -14.36 -21.62
CA ARG A 788 4.85 -14.66 -20.50
C ARG A 788 5.25 -16.12 -20.48
N GLN A 789 4.31 -17.04 -20.69
CA GLN A 789 4.62 -18.45 -20.80
C GLN A 789 5.52 -18.69 -22.00
N SER A 790 5.23 -18.08 -23.17
CA SER A 790 6.10 -18.13 -24.34
C SER A 790 7.49 -17.54 -24.11
N ILE A 791 7.62 -16.40 -23.42
CA ILE A 791 8.91 -15.76 -23.12
C ILE A 791 9.67 -16.56 -22.04
N SER A 792 8.96 -17.12 -21.06
CA SER A 792 9.55 -18.01 -20.06
C SER A 792 10.06 -19.29 -20.70
N GLU A 793 9.30 -19.88 -21.63
CA GLU A 793 9.70 -21.04 -22.43
C GLU A 793 10.89 -20.69 -23.33
N GLU A 794 10.89 -19.53 -23.97
CA GLU A 794 12.01 -19.08 -24.81
C GLU A 794 13.26 -18.77 -23.98
N PHE A 795 13.10 -18.18 -22.79
CA PHE A 795 14.17 -17.93 -21.84
C PHE A 795 14.73 -19.25 -21.28
N HIS A 796 13.86 -20.19 -20.92
CA HIS A 796 14.27 -21.54 -20.54
C HIS A 796 15.03 -22.23 -21.68
N ARG A 797 14.52 -22.14 -22.92
CA ARG A 797 15.20 -22.69 -24.10
C ARG A 797 16.57 -22.05 -24.30
N LYS A 798 16.67 -20.73 -24.28
CA LYS A 798 17.96 -20.02 -24.48
C LYS A 798 18.94 -20.20 -23.32
N SER A 799 18.44 -20.30 -22.09
CA SER A 799 19.24 -20.64 -20.91
C SER A 799 19.77 -22.08 -21.02
N GLN A 800 18.93 -23.00 -21.50
CA GLN A 800 19.31 -24.39 -21.77
C GLN A 800 20.30 -24.50 -22.94
N ASP A 801 20.14 -23.70 -23.99
CA ASP A 801 21.08 -23.61 -25.11
C ASP A 801 22.43 -23.05 -24.65
N ALA A 802 22.44 -21.97 -23.85
CA ALA A 802 23.67 -21.41 -23.28
C ALA A 802 24.37 -22.37 -22.29
N LEU A 803 23.58 -23.11 -21.50
CA LEU A 803 24.11 -24.17 -20.63
C LEU A 803 24.71 -25.30 -21.48
N ASN A 804 24.03 -25.73 -22.54
CA ASN A 804 24.55 -26.74 -23.47
C ASN A 804 25.83 -26.27 -24.16
N ASP A 805 25.91 -25.02 -24.61
CA ASP A 805 27.12 -24.44 -25.20
C ASP A 805 28.28 -24.42 -24.20
N THR A 806 28.00 -24.06 -22.95
CA THR A 806 29.00 -24.08 -21.87
C THR A 806 29.44 -25.52 -21.56
N LEU A 807 28.51 -26.47 -21.52
CA LEU A 807 28.82 -27.88 -21.31
C LEU A 807 29.62 -28.47 -22.48
N MET A 808 29.34 -28.07 -23.74
CA MET A 808 30.15 -28.46 -24.89
C MET A 808 31.57 -27.89 -24.80
N GLN A 809 31.73 -26.64 -24.37
CA GLN A 809 33.06 -26.06 -24.12
C GLN A 809 33.79 -26.77 -22.97
N MET A 810 33.08 -27.21 -21.93
CA MET A 810 33.64 -28.01 -20.83
C MET A 810 34.00 -29.44 -21.24
N ALA A 811 33.37 -29.98 -22.30
CA ALA A 811 33.70 -31.30 -22.84
C ALA A 811 35.10 -31.33 -23.49
N ASP A 812 35.58 -30.19 -23.97
CA ASP A 812 36.91 -30.02 -24.54
C ASP A 812 38.02 -29.88 -23.48
N ASP A 813 37.67 -29.59 -22.21
CA ASP A 813 38.61 -29.56 -21.08
C ASP A 813 38.74 -30.95 -20.43
N PRO A 814 39.93 -31.58 -20.43
CA PRO A 814 40.15 -32.90 -19.83
C PRO A 814 39.73 -33.02 -18.36
N ASN A 815 39.73 -31.92 -17.60
CA ASN A 815 39.36 -31.93 -16.19
C ASN A 815 37.84 -31.92 -15.95
N TYR A 816 37.05 -31.50 -16.94
CA TYR A 816 35.60 -31.34 -16.83
C TYR A 816 34.81 -32.20 -17.81
N LYS A 817 35.49 -32.90 -18.72
CA LYS A 817 34.92 -33.78 -19.73
C LYS A 817 33.88 -34.77 -19.20
N GLY A 818 34.20 -35.48 -18.11
CA GLY A 818 33.24 -36.43 -17.50
C GLY A 818 31.97 -35.76 -16.95
N TYR A 819 32.10 -34.54 -16.44
CA TYR A 819 30.97 -33.77 -15.93
C TYR A 819 30.11 -33.26 -17.09
N ALA A 820 30.73 -32.71 -18.13
CA ALA A 820 30.04 -32.28 -19.33
C ALA A 820 29.28 -33.42 -20.02
N GLU A 821 29.92 -34.57 -20.21
CA GLU A 821 29.30 -35.76 -20.80
C GLU A 821 28.12 -36.28 -19.97
N PHE A 822 28.20 -36.22 -18.63
CA PHE A 822 27.09 -36.59 -17.76
C PHE A 822 25.86 -35.70 -17.99
N TYR A 823 26.01 -34.38 -18.10
CA TYR A 823 24.87 -33.47 -18.32
C TYR A 823 24.38 -33.44 -19.77
N LEU A 824 25.25 -33.75 -20.74
CA LEU A 824 24.89 -33.82 -22.16
C LEU A 824 24.27 -35.17 -22.58
N ASN A 825 24.49 -36.25 -21.81
CA ASN A 825 23.87 -37.55 -22.10
C ASN A 825 22.35 -37.51 -21.88
N GLU A 826 21.59 -37.96 -22.87
CA GLU A 826 20.13 -37.88 -22.87
C GLU A 826 19.49 -38.65 -21.70
N ASN A 827 20.02 -39.83 -21.37
CA ASN A 827 19.48 -40.66 -20.30
C ASN A 827 19.78 -40.07 -18.92
N CYS A 828 20.97 -39.47 -18.73
CA CYS A 828 21.32 -38.75 -17.51
C CYS A 828 20.42 -37.52 -17.30
N ARG A 829 20.25 -36.71 -18.35
CA ARG A 829 19.40 -35.51 -18.30
C ARG A 829 17.96 -35.85 -17.93
N ARG A 830 17.38 -36.87 -18.58
CA ARG A 830 16.04 -37.36 -18.23
C ARG A 830 15.97 -37.87 -16.79
N GLY A 831 17.02 -38.52 -16.31
CA GLY A 831 17.14 -38.95 -14.91
C GLY A 831 17.13 -37.79 -13.92
N LEU A 832 17.88 -36.72 -14.20
CA LEU A 832 17.95 -35.51 -13.37
C LEU A 832 16.64 -34.71 -13.40
N GLU A 833 16.02 -34.54 -14.57
CA GLU A 833 14.72 -33.87 -14.70
C GLU A 833 13.62 -34.63 -13.93
N ALA A 834 13.65 -35.96 -13.95
CA ALA A 834 12.74 -36.77 -13.16
C ALA A 834 13.01 -36.64 -11.64
N LEU A 835 14.26 -36.46 -11.22
CA LEU A 835 14.61 -36.17 -9.83
C LEU A 835 14.08 -34.82 -9.36
N GLU A 836 14.22 -33.77 -10.19
CA GLU A 836 13.70 -32.43 -9.88
C GLU A 836 12.17 -32.42 -9.75
N LYS A 837 11.49 -33.26 -10.54
CA LYS A 837 10.04 -33.45 -10.48
C LYS A 837 9.60 -34.42 -9.37
N GLY A 838 10.53 -35.01 -8.62
CA GLY A 838 10.25 -35.98 -7.56
C GLY A 838 9.79 -37.37 -8.05
N ASN A 839 9.91 -37.67 -9.36
CA ASN A 839 9.53 -38.96 -9.93
C ASN A 839 10.69 -39.98 -9.85
N MET A 840 10.90 -40.51 -8.65
CA MET A 840 12.02 -41.41 -8.34
C MET A 840 12.07 -42.70 -9.19
N PRO A 841 10.95 -43.38 -9.52
CA PRO A 841 10.97 -44.54 -10.41
C PRO A 841 11.48 -44.22 -11.83
N GLU A 842 11.04 -43.11 -12.42
CA GLU A 842 11.47 -42.70 -13.76
C GLU A 842 12.93 -42.24 -13.79
N ALA A 843 13.36 -41.56 -12.71
CA ALA A 843 14.75 -41.20 -12.52
C ALA A 843 15.65 -42.44 -12.48
N LYS A 844 15.26 -43.46 -11.72
CA LYS A 844 15.98 -44.73 -11.60
C LYS A 844 16.12 -45.42 -12.96
N ASP A 845 15.01 -45.58 -13.69
CA ASP A 845 15.02 -46.29 -14.97
C ASP A 845 15.85 -45.56 -16.03
N SER A 846 15.83 -44.22 -16.02
CA SER A 846 16.63 -43.40 -16.93
C SER A 846 18.13 -43.46 -16.58
N LEU A 847 18.49 -43.39 -15.30
CA LEU A 847 19.88 -43.53 -14.86
C LEU A 847 20.43 -44.96 -15.06
N LEU A 848 19.59 -46.00 -14.95
CA LEU A 848 19.98 -47.38 -15.29
C LEU A 848 20.30 -47.55 -16.77
N LYS A 849 19.57 -46.84 -17.65
CA LYS A 849 19.86 -46.80 -19.10
C LYS A 849 21.15 -46.03 -19.38
N ALA A 850 21.37 -44.90 -18.69
CA ALA A 850 22.62 -44.15 -18.78
C ALA A 850 23.82 -45.00 -18.35
N LEU A 851 23.69 -45.78 -17.27
CA LEU A 851 24.78 -46.63 -16.77
C LEU A 851 25.19 -47.73 -17.76
N ALA A 852 24.24 -48.18 -18.59
CA ALA A 852 24.46 -49.20 -19.62
C ALA A 852 24.91 -48.61 -20.96
N ASP A 853 25.02 -47.28 -21.07
CA ASP A 853 25.42 -46.59 -22.29
C ASP A 853 26.94 -46.75 -22.54
N PRO A 854 27.37 -47.36 -23.66
CA PRO A 854 28.79 -47.46 -23.99
C PRO A 854 29.41 -46.12 -24.40
N GLY A 855 28.60 -45.09 -24.68
CA GLY A 855 29.05 -43.79 -25.15
C GLY A 855 29.47 -42.79 -24.07
N ILE A 856 29.32 -43.12 -22.78
CA ILE A 856 29.76 -42.25 -21.67
C ILE A 856 31.15 -42.65 -21.17
N SER A 857 32.00 -41.66 -20.86
CA SER A 857 33.31 -41.87 -20.23
C SER A 857 33.21 -42.54 -18.85
N GLU A 858 34.36 -43.03 -18.35
CA GLU A 858 34.44 -43.62 -17.02
C GLU A 858 34.12 -42.59 -15.93
N GLU A 859 34.54 -41.33 -16.10
CA GLU A 859 34.25 -40.22 -15.20
C GLU A 859 32.75 -39.88 -15.17
N ALA A 860 32.10 -39.85 -16.33
CA ALA A 860 30.64 -39.67 -16.40
C ALA A 860 29.91 -40.86 -15.76
N ARG A 861 30.41 -42.09 -15.96
CA ARG A 861 29.84 -43.32 -15.39
C ARG A 861 29.93 -43.35 -13.86
N MET A 862 30.97 -42.76 -13.27
CA MET A 862 31.06 -42.56 -11.82
C MET A 862 29.93 -41.65 -11.30
N LEU A 863 29.65 -40.55 -11.99
CA LEU A 863 28.56 -39.62 -11.63
C LEU A 863 27.18 -40.28 -11.76
N VAL A 864 26.94 -41.03 -12.86
CA VAL A 864 25.71 -41.84 -13.03
C VAL A 864 25.55 -42.83 -11.88
N SER A 865 26.62 -43.54 -11.52
CA SER A 865 26.60 -44.52 -10.44
C SER A 865 26.30 -43.87 -9.09
N GLN A 866 26.87 -42.69 -8.82
CA GLN A 866 26.60 -41.94 -7.60
C GLN A 866 25.14 -41.48 -7.52
N SER A 867 24.60 -40.91 -8.59
CA SER A 867 23.19 -40.50 -8.65
C SER A 867 22.27 -41.71 -8.51
N LEU A 868 22.54 -42.81 -9.22
CA LEU A 868 21.70 -44.01 -9.18
C LEU A 868 21.73 -44.71 -7.81
N MET A 869 22.85 -44.68 -7.07
CA MET A 869 22.86 -45.15 -5.69
C MET A 869 21.94 -44.31 -4.79
N GLY A 870 21.94 -42.97 -4.97
CA GLY A 870 21.02 -42.08 -4.26
C GLY A 870 19.56 -42.38 -4.57
N VAL A 871 19.20 -42.50 -5.86
CA VAL A 871 17.81 -42.81 -6.27
C VAL A 871 17.40 -44.22 -5.84
N GLY A 872 18.28 -45.21 -6.02
CA GLY A 872 18.03 -46.59 -5.62
C GLY A 872 17.80 -46.70 -4.11
N PHE A 873 18.50 -45.91 -3.30
CA PHE A 873 18.29 -45.83 -1.86
C PHE A 873 16.91 -45.25 -1.50
N GLU A 874 16.54 -44.12 -2.11
CA GLU A 874 15.22 -43.48 -1.88
C GLU A 874 14.04 -44.38 -2.31
N VAL A 875 14.20 -45.15 -3.39
CA VAL A 875 13.16 -46.09 -3.89
C VAL A 875 13.20 -47.44 -3.16
N GLY A 876 14.27 -47.73 -2.42
CA GLY A 876 14.50 -49.05 -1.81
C GLY A 876 14.81 -50.16 -2.82
N ASP A 877 15.34 -49.82 -3.99
CA ASP A 877 15.68 -50.78 -5.05
C ASP A 877 17.12 -51.29 -4.91
N LYS A 878 17.27 -52.40 -4.18
CA LYS A 878 18.55 -53.06 -3.92
C LYS A 878 19.31 -53.40 -5.20
N ALA A 879 18.62 -53.87 -6.24
CA ALA A 879 19.27 -54.29 -7.49
C ALA A 879 19.88 -53.09 -8.23
N ALA A 880 19.23 -51.92 -8.19
CA ALA A 880 19.76 -50.70 -8.77
C ALA A 880 21.01 -50.20 -8.02
N ILE A 881 21.00 -50.26 -6.69
CA ILE A 881 22.15 -49.88 -5.84
C ILE A 881 23.33 -50.82 -6.09
N GLU A 882 23.11 -52.13 -6.10
CA GLU A 882 24.14 -53.13 -6.36
C GLU A 882 24.77 -52.93 -7.75
N LYS A 883 23.95 -52.68 -8.77
CA LYS A 883 24.43 -52.44 -10.14
C LYS A 883 25.23 -51.14 -10.27
N ALA A 884 24.80 -50.08 -9.58
CA ALA A 884 25.53 -48.80 -9.53
C ALA A 884 26.87 -48.95 -8.79
N MET A 885 26.87 -49.67 -7.67
CA MET A 885 28.07 -49.94 -6.89
C MET A 885 29.07 -50.82 -7.66
N ASP A 886 28.58 -51.84 -8.36
CA ASP A 886 29.42 -52.71 -9.19
C ASP A 886 30.10 -51.93 -10.31
N ALA A 887 29.38 -51.02 -10.95
CA ALA A 887 29.93 -50.14 -11.97
C ALA A 887 30.96 -49.16 -11.39
N LEU A 888 30.71 -48.59 -10.21
CA LEU A 888 31.64 -47.68 -9.51
C LEU A 888 32.91 -48.38 -9.01
N LEU A 889 32.79 -49.62 -8.54
CA LEU A 889 33.96 -50.40 -8.09
C LEU A 889 34.81 -50.87 -9.27
N ALA A 890 34.19 -51.08 -10.44
CA ALA A 890 34.90 -51.44 -11.66
C ALA A 890 35.79 -50.31 -12.18
N THR A 891 35.44 -49.03 -11.94
CA THR A 891 36.24 -47.86 -12.37
C THR A 891 37.45 -47.58 -11.47
N ILE A 892 37.61 -48.27 -10.33
CA ILE A 892 38.76 -48.11 -9.44
C ILE A 892 39.81 -49.19 -9.74
N PRO A 893 41.04 -48.86 -10.17
CA PRO A 893 42.09 -49.84 -10.40
C PRO A 893 42.47 -50.60 -9.12
N ASP A 894 42.77 -51.90 -9.23
CA ASP A 894 43.14 -52.73 -8.05
C ASP A 894 44.39 -52.21 -7.32
N SER A 895 45.27 -51.48 -8.01
CA SER A 895 46.45 -50.83 -7.43
C SER A 895 46.12 -49.63 -6.53
N GLU A 896 44.95 -49.01 -6.72
CA GLU A 896 44.47 -47.85 -5.97
C GLU A 896 43.52 -48.24 -4.83
N MET A 897 43.13 -49.51 -4.77
CA MET A 897 42.34 -50.06 -3.67
C MET A 897 43.14 -50.03 -2.37
N PRO A 898 42.57 -49.54 -1.25
CA PRO A 898 43.26 -49.51 0.03
C PRO A 898 43.72 -50.91 0.46
N LYS A 899 45.00 -51.06 0.87
CA LYS A 899 45.56 -52.35 1.30
C LYS A 899 44.66 -53.02 2.36
N GLY A 900 44.13 -54.19 2.05
CA GLY A 900 43.23 -54.98 2.90
C GLY A 900 41.76 -54.99 2.44
N TYR A 901 41.39 -54.13 1.50
CA TYR A 901 40.09 -54.11 0.84
C TYR A 901 40.18 -54.82 -0.52
N ASP A 902 39.32 -55.81 -0.71
CA ASP A 902 39.06 -56.50 -1.97
C ASP A 902 37.64 -56.12 -2.40
N ARG A 903 37.40 -55.96 -3.71
CA ARG A 903 36.07 -55.74 -4.29
C ARG A 903 35.04 -56.73 -3.71
N MET A 904 35.40 -58.00 -3.49
CA MET A 904 34.55 -59.00 -2.83
C MET A 904 34.17 -58.62 -1.39
N LYS A 905 35.12 -58.12 -0.59
CA LYS A 905 34.86 -57.71 0.81
C LYS A 905 34.00 -56.45 0.91
N ILE A 906 34.12 -55.53 -0.06
CA ILE A 906 33.25 -54.34 -0.12
C ILE A 906 31.82 -54.74 -0.49
N LYS A 907 31.64 -55.67 -1.44
CA LYS A 907 30.34 -56.25 -1.77
C LYS A 907 29.72 -56.98 -0.57
N GLU A 908 30.50 -57.76 0.18
CA GLU A 908 30.04 -58.41 1.41
C GLU A 908 29.64 -57.41 2.50
N ALA A 909 30.39 -56.32 2.69
CA ALA A 909 30.04 -55.28 3.66
C ALA A 909 28.72 -54.57 3.33
N PHE A 910 28.45 -54.34 2.04
CA PHE A 910 27.18 -53.76 1.57
C PHE A 910 26.02 -54.74 1.60
N SER A 911 26.27 -56.05 1.41
CA SER A 911 25.23 -57.08 1.59
C SER A 911 24.67 -57.11 3.03
N GLY A 912 25.42 -56.60 4.01
CA GLY A 912 24.99 -56.41 5.40
C GLY A 912 24.13 -55.16 5.67
N LEU A 913 23.84 -54.31 4.66
CA LEU A 913 23.05 -53.07 4.82
C LEU A 913 21.54 -53.29 4.96
N ASP A 914 21.07 -54.54 5.07
CA ASP A 914 19.68 -54.85 5.43
C ASP A 914 19.27 -54.25 6.81
N ARG A 915 20.21 -53.66 7.58
CA ARG A 915 20.01 -53.04 8.91
C ARG A 915 20.18 -51.51 9.00
N ILE A 916 20.22 -50.76 7.89
CA ILE A 916 20.39 -49.29 7.94
C ILE A 916 19.33 -48.58 8.82
N LYS A 917 18.15 -49.17 9.01
CA LYS A 917 17.11 -48.60 9.88
C LYS A 917 17.47 -48.56 11.38
N GLU A 918 18.58 -49.19 11.82
CA GLU A 918 18.91 -49.35 13.25
C GLU A 918 20.23 -48.70 13.68
N VAL A 919 21.00 -48.09 12.77
CA VAL A 919 22.30 -47.48 13.14
C VAL A 919 22.09 -46.09 13.76
N THR A 920 22.46 -45.95 15.03
CA THR A 920 22.39 -44.66 15.75
C THR A 920 23.56 -43.75 15.37
N PRO A 921 23.41 -42.40 15.44
CA PRO A 921 24.50 -41.45 15.17
C PRO A 921 25.74 -41.69 16.03
N GLU A 922 25.54 -42.19 17.25
CA GLU A 922 26.60 -42.50 18.21
C GLU A 922 27.40 -43.74 17.79
N GLN A 923 26.74 -44.77 17.26
CA GLN A 923 27.41 -45.94 16.69
C GLN A 923 28.20 -45.58 15.43
N PHE A 924 27.65 -44.71 14.57
CA PHE A 924 28.36 -44.20 13.41
C PHE A 924 29.58 -43.34 13.80
N ALA A 925 29.43 -42.48 14.83
CA ALA A 925 30.53 -41.69 15.37
C ALA A 925 31.66 -42.58 15.95
N GLN A 926 31.32 -43.67 16.65
CA GLN A 926 32.30 -44.63 17.16
C GLN A 926 33.07 -45.36 16.05
N VAL A 927 32.40 -45.73 14.95
CA VAL A 927 33.06 -46.33 13.78
C VAL A 927 34.02 -45.32 13.12
N MET A 928 33.59 -44.08 12.96
CA MET A 928 34.44 -43.01 12.39
C MET A 928 35.61 -42.63 13.30
N GLN A 929 35.41 -42.69 14.62
CA GLN A 929 36.46 -42.46 15.60
C GLN A 929 37.50 -43.59 15.59
N LYS A 930 37.05 -44.84 15.45
CA LYS A 930 37.92 -46.02 15.32
C LYS A 930 38.72 -46.00 14.01
N MET A 931 38.10 -45.65 12.88
CA MET A 931 38.79 -45.52 11.59
C MET A 931 39.86 -44.43 11.60
N ALA A 932 39.61 -43.32 12.30
CA ALA A 932 40.55 -42.22 12.36
C ALA A 932 41.67 -42.40 13.41
N GLN A 933 41.43 -43.19 14.46
CA GLN A 933 42.48 -43.66 15.36
C GLN A 933 43.41 -44.66 14.66
N GLN A 934 42.86 -45.50 13.78
CA GLN A 934 43.63 -46.47 12.99
C GLN A 934 44.40 -45.82 11.82
N ASN A 935 44.03 -44.60 11.40
CA ASN A 935 44.66 -43.88 10.29
C ASN A 935 44.85 -42.38 10.59
N PRO A 936 45.78 -42.00 11.49
CA PRO A 936 45.99 -40.60 11.84
C PRO A 936 46.53 -39.80 10.64
N GLY A 937 45.82 -38.71 10.27
CA GLY A 937 46.24 -37.75 9.24
C GLY A 937 45.40 -37.70 7.95
N LYS A 938 44.51 -38.67 7.71
CA LYS A 938 43.73 -38.74 6.44
C LYS A 938 42.30 -38.20 6.51
N ILE A 939 41.77 -37.93 7.70
CA ILE A 939 40.44 -37.31 7.88
C ILE A 939 40.61 -35.99 8.65
N PRO A 940 40.47 -34.83 7.99
CA PRO A 940 40.59 -33.54 8.66
C PRO A 940 39.57 -33.41 9.80
N PRO A 941 39.94 -32.84 10.97
CA PRO A 941 39.07 -32.79 12.15
C PRO A 941 37.70 -32.14 11.87
N GLY A 942 37.66 -31.11 11.03
CA GLY A 942 36.42 -30.43 10.64
C GLY A 942 35.54 -31.21 9.66
N MET A 943 36.09 -32.19 8.94
CA MET A 943 35.33 -33.03 7.99
C MET A 943 34.57 -34.14 8.72
N ARG A 944 35.11 -34.64 9.85
CA ARG A 944 34.44 -35.65 10.68
C ARG A 944 33.11 -35.13 11.24
N GLN A 945 33.10 -33.90 11.75
CA GLN A 945 31.87 -33.28 12.29
C GLN A 945 30.84 -33.04 11.18
N LYS A 946 31.26 -32.57 10.00
CA LYS A 946 30.37 -32.37 8.85
C LYS A 946 29.72 -33.66 8.34
N MET A 947 30.44 -34.78 8.38
CA MET A 947 29.88 -36.09 8.00
C MET A 947 28.89 -36.63 9.04
N ILE A 948 29.16 -36.41 10.34
CA ILE A 948 28.22 -36.77 11.42
C ILE A 948 26.94 -35.90 11.33
N ASP A 949 27.09 -34.59 11.10
CA ASP A 949 25.96 -33.67 10.92
C ASP A 949 25.17 -33.99 9.65
N GLY A 950 25.84 -34.41 8.57
CA GLY A 950 25.21 -34.90 7.34
C GLY A 950 24.40 -36.18 7.58
N PHE A 951 24.94 -37.13 8.34
CA PHE A 951 24.25 -38.36 8.71
C PHE A 951 23.06 -38.10 9.65
N ALA A 952 23.20 -37.19 10.62
CA ALA A 952 22.09 -36.79 11.51
C ALA A 952 20.95 -36.08 10.75
N LYS A 953 21.29 -35.23 9.77
CA LYS A 953 20.29 -34.60 8.87
C LYS A 953 19.60 -35.62 7.98
N MET A 954 20.32 -36.64 7.51
CA MET A 954 19.79 -37.74 6.73
C MET A 954 18.81 -38.58 7.58
N GLN A 955 19.14 -38.86 8.84
CA GLN A 955 18.28 -39.61 9.76
C GLN A 955 17.03 -38.82 10.19
N ASN A 956 17.14 -37.50 10.37
CA ASN A 956 15.99 -36.62 10.68
C ASN A 956 15.05 -36.41 9.48
N ARG A 957 15.49 -36.69 8.26
CA ARG A 957 14.60 -36.77 7.08
C ARG A 957 13.93 -38.14 6.94
N PHE A 958 14.43 -39.13 7.67
CA PHE A 958 13.93 -40.52 7.68
C PHE A 958 12.85 -40.76 8.75
N LYS A 959 12.84 -39.93 9.81
CA LYS A 959 11.72 -39.78 10.76
C LYS A 959 10.71 -38.80 10.20
#